data_AF-A0A3C0GP04-F1
#
_entry.id   AF-A0A3C0GP04-F1
#
_cell.length_a   1.000
_cell.length_b   1.000
_cell.length_c   1.000
_cell.angle_alpha   90.00
_cell.angle_beta   90.00
_cell.angle_gamma   90.00
#
_symmetry.space_group_name_H-M   'P 1'
#
loop_
_entity.id
_entity.type
_entity.pdbx_description
1 polymer ?
#
loop_
_entity_poly.entity_id
_entity_poly.type
_entity_poly.pdbx_seq_one_letter_code
_entity_poly.pdbx_strand_id
1 'polypeptide(L)'
;YYLNGTKCRRRDITDLFLGTGLGPRSYSIIEQGMISQIIEARPEDLRVYLEEAAGISKYKERRKETETRIRHTRENLDRLGDLREEIGKQLEHLKRQARQAEQYQALQEERRVKDAEWKALEYRGLDGRLSGLREALSQEETRLQQFIAEQRDAEARIETSRVRREEAADALSTAQAEVYQVGSTLARLEQQIQHQHEMAQRLNKARDEAQQALAELGQHISGDEAKLMVLREAVDQAEPRLEQLQEENEIKQEALRDAEARLADWQQRWEAHTRSTSEASRAGEVERTRVDYLDRQVLEADRRRDALSAERTGLDLDALAEVFEELHLQHQTQKESLDGLNEQVEERKQAVAALQDRQRSGQAELAEIRKQAQAARGRLSSLETLQQAALGQEQGAAVAWLKARGLDSGARVGERLSVESGWENAVESALGQLIEGVLVAAPEQLVGELAELGDGRIALVSDSQEALNVAPTSLAAKVQGPTAIRRLLARLHAAEDLDAARALQATLADGDSVITRGGERLGDGWVRVSRSGAAKQGALLREREIVTLRSQIDTLQEREAALEQQLSGFREQLLAGEQQREEAQRQLYQAHRSVSELGGQLQSQQGKVEAARTRIDRIEGELVQLLETLDSGREQVREARARLDDAVTSMGDLEAVRAALEGERRQLTDARDQARDHARNVRESAHALALTLESQRTQIASLSQALERMSSQRGQLDTRLGELHAQLDQGDTPVQNLQAEHQNALGERVRADRVLGEARTLLEGIDAELRNFEQTRHKRDEQALAQRERISQRKLDQQALVLSAEQLSASVEKAGFVLQEVINTLPEDARTSDWEQTVHQIDGRMRRLEPVNLAAIQEYGEASQRSEYLDAQNTDLTTALETLEDAIRKIDRETRGRFKDTFDRVNAGVQQLYPRLFGGGHAYLELTGEDLLDTGVAIMARPPGKRVSSISLLSGGEKAMTAVALVFAIFQLNPAPFCLLDEVDAPLDEANVGRLANMVKEMSEKVQFLFVSHNKATMEAAHQLSGVTMREPGVSRLVSVDLEEAARLAGAA
;
A
#
# COMPACT_ATOMS: atom_id res chain seq x y z
N TYR A 1 51.20 35.80 -22.98
CA TYR A 1 52.62 35.62 -22.64
C TYR A 1 53.20 34.63 -23.63
N TYR A 2 54.35 34.93 -24.21
CA TYR A 2 55.03 34.07 -25.19
C TYR A 2 56.47 33.86 -24.77
N LEU A 3 56.95 32.63 -24.92
CA LEU A 3 58.31 32.23 -24.57
C LEU A 3 58.84 31.39 -25.73
N ASN A 4 59.91 31.84 -26.39
CA ASN A 4 60.42 31.25 -27.63
C ASN A 4 59.31 31.03 -28.70
N GLY A 5 58.41 32.01 -28.87
CA GLY A 5 57.33 31.98 -29.86
C GLY A 5 56.08 31.15 -29.49
N THR A 6 56.12 30.38 -28.39
CA THR A 6 54.96 29.56 -27.96
C THR A 6 54.11 30.25 -26.91
N LYS A 7 52.79 30.15 -27.04
CA LYS A 7 51.82 30.74 -26.11
C LYS A 7 51.88 30.02 -24.77
N CYS A 8 52.25 30.74 -23.74
CA CYS A 8 52.39 30.22 -22.40
C CYS A 8 51.56 31.04 -21.40
N ARG A 9 51.30 30.46 -20.24
CA ARG A 9 50.59 31.15 -19.16
C ARG A 9 51.53 32.22 -18.59
N ARG A 10 50.95 33.26 -17.97
CA ARG A 10 51.73 34.25 -17.22
C ARG A 10 52.70 33.59 -16.25
N ARG A 11 52.23 32.55 -15.58
CA ARG A 11 52.99 31.74 -14.63
C ARG A 11 54.22 31.12 -15.27
N ASP A 12 54.13 30.61 -16.49
CA ASP A 12 55.26 29.97 -17.17
C ASP A 12 56.38 30.97 -17.50
N ILE A 13 56.04 32.25 -17.72
CA ILE A 13 57.03 33.34 -17.88
C ILE A 13 57.59 33.77 -16.53
N THR A 14 56.75 33.90 -15.52
CA THR A 14 57.19 34.18 -14.16
C THR A 14 58.15 33.09 -13.66
N ASP A 15 57.86 31.82 -13.92
CA ASP A 15 58.69 30.65 -13.60
C ASP A 15 60.02 30.63 -14.37
N LEU A 16 60.09 31.23 -15.56
CA LEU A 16 61.34 31.38 -16.32
C LEU A 16 62.26 32.43 -15.67
N PHE A 17 61.71 33.57 -15.27
CA PHE A 17 62.49 34.68 -14.67
C PHE A 17 62.77 34.47 -13.17
N LEU A 18 61.97 33.66 -12.47
CA LEU A 18 62.18 33.26 -11.07
C LEU A 18 63.55 32.56 -10.89
N GLY A 19 64.43 33.18 -10.09
CA GLY A 19 65.77 32.67 -9.80
C GLY A 19 66.85 32.98 -10.86
N THR A 20 66.53 33.79 -11.89
CA THR A 20 67.51 34.31 -12.86
C THR A 20 68.08 35.67 -12.50
N GLY A 21 67.61 36.27 -11.41
CA GLY A 21 67.98 37.62 -11.00
C GLY A 21 67.27 38.75 -11.77
N LEU A 22 66.46 38.44 -12.79
CA LEU A 22 65.72 39.39 -13.65
C LEU A 22 64.19 39.42 -13.37
N GLY A 23 63.76 38.93 -12.21
CA GLY A 23 62.34 38.94 -11.81
C GLY A 23 61.81 40.35 -11.47
N PRO A 24 60.51 40.50 -11.15
CA PRO A 24 59.91 41.79 -10.78
C PRO A 24 60.47 42.41 -9.48
N ARG A 25 61.35 41.70 -8.77
CA ARG A 25 62.13 42.16 -7.60
C ARG A 25 63.64 42.03 -7.84
N SER A 26 64.05 42.20 -9.09
CA SER A 26 65.43 42.05 -9.57
C SER A 26 66.39 43.01 -8.86
N TYR A 27 67.63 42.55 -8.62
CA TYR A 27 68.74 43.34 -8.08
C TYR A 27 69.70 43.85 -9.19
N SER A 28 69.40 43.61 -10.48
CA SER A 28 70.23 44.05 -11.61
C SER A 28 69.83 45.39 -12.21
N ILE A 29 68.67 45.92 -11.82
CA ILE A 29 68.20 47.27 -12.16
C ILE A 29 68.02 48.01 -10.84
N ILE A 30 68.88 48.99 -10.56
CA ILE A 30 68.78 49.83 -9.37
C ILE A 30 68.18 51.17 -9.80
N GLU A 31 66.88 51.30 -9.58
CA GLU A 31 66.12 52.53 -9.84
C GLU A 31 66.42 53.60 -8.78
N GLN A 32 66.17 54.86 -9.14
CA GLN A 32 66.24 55.99 -8.21
C GLN A 32 65.35 55.72 -6.98
N GLY A 33 65.95 55.66 -5.78
CA GLY A 33 65.24 55.37 -4.53
C GLY A 33 65.19 53.89 -4.11
N MET A 34 65.62 52.94 -4.95
CA MET A 34 65.72 51.51 -4.56
C MET A 34 66.73 51.28 -3.43
N ILE A 35 67.80 52.07 -3.40
CA ILE A 35 68.78 52.07 -2.30
C ILE A 35 68.12 52.55 -1.00
N SER A 36 67.26 53.57 -1.06
CA SER A 36 66.47 54.03 0.09
C SER A 36 65.48 52.97 0.57
N GLN A 37 64.87 52.21 -0.34
CA GLN A 37 63.98 51.09 0.02
C GLN A 37 64.72 49.95 0.74
N ILE A 38 65.95 49.62 0.33
CA ILE A 38 66.77 48.60 1.02
C ILE A 38 67.23 49.09 2.40
N ILE A 39 67.43 50.41 2.56
CA ILE A 39 67.78 51.03 3.85
C ILE A 39 66.61 50.98 4.85
N GLU A 40 65.38 51.10 4.36
CA GLU A 40 64.15 51.12 5.17
C GLU A 40 63.45 49.75 5.24
N ALA A 41 63.94 48.75 4.50
CA ALA A 41 63.38 47.41 4.46
C ALA A 41 63.43 46.75 5.85
N ARG A 42 62.32 46.11 6.24
CA ARG A 42 62.30 45.26 7.44
C ARG A 42 63.14 44.00 7.20
N PRO A 43 63.63 43.32 8.26
CA PRO A 43 64.42 42.10 8.11
C PRO A 43 63.76 41.00 7.27
N GLU A 44 62.43 40.92 7.28
CA GLU A 44 61.67 39.97 6.44
C GLU A 44 61.65 40.38 4.96
N ASP A 45 61.66 41.68 4.68
CA ASP A 45 61.70 42.22 3.33
C ASP A 45 63.12 42.08 2.73
N LEU A 46 64.17 42.20 3.56
CA LEU A 46 65.56 41.95 3.16
C LEU A 46 65.83 40.47 2.82
N ARG A 47 65.16 39.55 3.54
CA ARG A 47 65.20 38.10 3.29
C ARG A 47 64.77 37.75 1.86
N VAL A 48 63.76 38.44 1.33
CA VAL A 48 63.22 38.18 -0.02
C VAL A 48 64.29 38.36 -1.09
N TYR A 49 65.17 39.36 -0.96
CA TYR A 49 66.26 39.59 -1.92
C TYR A 49 67.32 38.46 -1.87
N LEU A 50 67.55 37.88 -0.69
CA LEU A 50 68.43 36.72 -0.52
C LEU A 50 67.77 35.42 -1.01
N GLU A 51 66.46 35.24 -0.81
CA GLU A 51 65.69 34.11 -1.36
C GLU A 51 65.72 34.10 -2.90
N GLU A 52 65.62 35.28 -3.51
CA GLU A 52 65.69 35.45 -4.97
C GLU A 52 67.11 35.16 -5.49
N ALA A 53 68.15 35.65 -4.81
CA ALA A 53 69.54 35.35 -5.14
C ALA A 53 69.88 33.86 -4.98
N ALA A 54 69.23 33.17 -4.05
CA ALA A 54 69.39 31.72 -3.83
C ALA A 54 68.59 30.85 -4.82
N GLY A 55 67.72 31.45 -5.63
CA GLY A 55 66.82 30.72 -6.55
C GLY A 55 65.77 29.86 -5.83
N ILE A 56 65.40 30.24 -4.61
CA ILE A 56 64.52 29.44 -3.72
C ILE A 56 63.04 29.74 -3.95
N SER A 57 62.71 30.91 -4.51
CA SER A 57 61.35 31.35 -4.79
C SER A 57 60.52 30.29 -5.55
N LYS A 58 61.15 29.59 -6.52
CA LYS A 58 60.54 28.48 -7.27
C LYS A 58 60.14 27.28 -6.40
N TYR A 59 60.95 26.95 -5.40
CA TYR A 59 60.69 25.82 -4.49
C TYR A 59 59.58 26.15 -3.49
N LYS A 60 59.53 27.40 -3.02
CA LYS A 60 58.50 27.91 -2.11
C LYS A 60 57.11 27.93 -2.78
N GLU A 61 57.04 28.33 -4.04
CA GLU A 61 55.78 28.31 -4.80
C GLU A 61 55.30 26.87 -5.07
N ARG A 62 56.23 25.95 -5.37
CA ARG A 62 55.93 24.52 -5.55
C ARG A 62 55.51 23.83 -4.24
N ARG A 63 56.08 24.24 -3.11
CA ARG A 63 55.66 23.82 -1.77
C ARG A 63 54.21 24.24 -1.49
N LYS A 64 53.89 25.52 -1.68
CA LYS A 64 52.54 26.08 -1.46
C LYS A 64 51.47 25.41 -2.32
N GLU A 65 51.80 25.06 -3.57
CA GLU A 65 50.91 24.29 -4.45
C GLU A 65 50.68 22.87 -3.91
N THR A 66 51.74 22.21 -3.45
CA THR A 66 51.67 20.85 -2.87
C THR A 66 50.86 20.85 -1.56
N GLU A 67 51.05 21.84 -0.69
CA GLU A 67 50.25 22.03 0.54
C GLU A 67 48.76 22.25 0.24
N THR A 68 48.45 23.03 -0.78
CA THR A 68 47.06 23.26 -1.20
C THR A 68 46.43 21.96 -1.70
N ARG A 69 47.17 21.14 -2.45
CA ARG A 69 46.71 19.81 -2.89
C ARG A 69 46.50 18.86 -1.71
N ILE A 70 47.44 18.80 -0.76
CA ILE A 70 47.29 17.99 0.47
C ILE A 70 46.05 18.41 1.25
N ARG A 71 45.81 19.73 1.41
CA ARG A 71 44.60 20.22 2.10
C ARG A 71 43.33 19.75 1.40
N HIS A 72 43.24 19.89 0.08
CA HIS A 72 42.08 19.40 -0.67
C HIS A 72 41.93 17.88 -0.63
N THR A 73 43.04 17.12 -0.67
CA THR A 73 43.01 15.66 -0.54
C THR A 73 42.57 15.23 0.85
N ARG A 74 42.97 15.93 1.92
CA ARG A 74 42.48 15.71 3.29
C ARG A 74 41.00 16.03 3.44
N GLU A 75 40.54 17.17 2.93
CA GLU A 75 39.11 17.53 2.91
C GLU A 75 38.26 16.47 2.15
N ASN A 76 38.79 15.92 1.06
CA ASN A 76 38.13 14.85 0.32
C ASN A 76 38.15 13.52 1.08
N LEU A 77 39.25 13.20 1.77
CA LEU A 77 39.35 12.02 2.62
C LEU A 77 38.40 12.10 3.82
N ASP A 78 38.24 13.27 4.43
CA ASP A 78 37.31 13.49 5.54
C ASP A 78 35.86 13.26 5.07
N ARG A 79 35.46 13.88 3.94
CA ARG A 79 34.13 13.66 3.34
C ARG A 79 33.88 12.21 2.94
N LEU A 80 34.90 11.56 2.40
CA LEU A 80 34.81 10.16 2.00
C LEU A 80 34.78 9.24 3.23
N GLY A 81 35.44 9.63 4.32
CA GLY A 81 35.34 9.00 5.63
C GLY A 81 33.93 9.05 6.19
N ASP A 82 33.30 10.22 6.20
CA ASP A 82 31.91 10.40 6.64
C ASP A 82 30.94 9.53 5.83
N LEU A 83 31.12 9.52 4.49
CA LEU A 83 30.29 8.74 3.57
C LEU A 83 30.47 7.22 3.78
N ARG A 84 31.70 6.77 4.08
CA ARG A 84 31.98 5.37 4.41
C ARG A 84 31.38 4.97 5.76
N GLU A 85 31.41 5.84 6.76
CA GLU A 85 30.82 5.57 8.06
C GLU A 85 29.28 5.51 7.98
N GLU A 86 28.67 6.40 7.20
CA GLU A 86 27.23 6.41 6.94
C GLU A 86 26.78 5.15 6.18
N ILE A 87 27.46 4.81 5.07
CA ILE A 87 27.15 3.60 4.29
C ILE A 87 27.44 2.34 5.08
N GLY A 88 28.47 2.32 5.94
CA GLY A 88 28.75 1.22 6.84
C GLY A 88 27.62 0.96 7.85
N LYS A 89 27.08 2.03 8.46
CA LYS A 89 25.92 1.96 9.37
C LYS A 89 24.66 1.50 8.63
N GLN A 90 24.41 2.02 7.43
CA GLN A 90 23.30 1.58 6.58
C GLN A 90 23.43 0.11 6.18
N LEU A 91 24.65 -0.34 5.83
CA LEU A 91 24.91 -1.73 5.48
C LEU A 91 24.67 -2.69 6.63
N GLU A 92 25.07 -2.38 7.85
CA GLU A 92 24.77 -3.25 9.00
C GLU A 92 23.26 -3.38 9.23
N HIS A 93 22.50 -2.30 9.03
CA HIS A 93 21.05 -2.30 9.17
C HIS A 93 20.37 -3.10 8.05
N LEU A 94 20.73 -2.82 6.79
CA LEU A 94 20.23 -3.51 5.61
C LEU A 94 20.62 -4.99 5.61
N LYS A 95 21.79 -5.36 6.14
CA LYS A 95 22.22 -6.77 6.29
C LYS A 95 21.31 -7.56 7.23
N ARG A 96 20.90 -6.94 8.35
CA ARG A 96 19.98 -7.56 9.30
C ARG A 96 18.59 -7.71 8.70
N GLN A 97 18.12 -6.68 8.01
CA GLN A 97 16.82 -6.69 7.33
C GLN A 97 16.79 -7.66 6.14
N ALA A 98 17.85 -7.73 5.34
CA ALA A 98 18.01 -8.69 4.25
C ALA A 98 17.98 -10.14 4.77
N ARG A 99 18.71 -10.43 5.86
CA ARG A 99 18.66 -11.77 6.50
C ARG A 99 17.27 -12.10 7.04
N GLN A 100 16.56 -11.14 7.62
CA GLN A 100 15.18 -11.34 8.08
C GLN A 100 14.24 -11.56 6.89
N ALA A 101 14.45 -10.86 5.78
CA ALA A 101 13.71 -11.02 4.54
C ALA A 101 13.97 -12.36 3.84
N GLU A 102 15.21 -12.84 3.80
CA GLU A 102 15.58 -14.17 3.31
C GLU A 102 14.95 -15.27 4.17
N GLN A 103 15.01 -15.13 5.50
CA GLN A 103 14.37 -16.07 6.43
C GLN A 103 12.85 -16.08 6.29
N TYR A 104 12.25 -14.91 6.07
CA TYR A 104 10.82 -14.78 5.84
C TYR A 104 10.40 -15.42 4.52
N GLN A 105 11.14 -15.21 3.41
CA GLN A 105 10.88 -15.87 2.13
C GLN A 105 11.00 -17.40 2.24
N ALA A 106 12.04 -17.90 2.93
CA ALA A 106 12.21 -19.32 3.17
C ALA A 106 11.06 -19.92 3.99
N LEU A 107 10.62 -19.22 5.05
CA LEU A 107 9.47 -19.64 5.86
C LEU A 107 8.15 -19.55 5.10
N GLN A 108 7.99 -18.56 4.22
CA GLN A 108 6.81 -18.41 3.39
C GLN A 108 6.68 -19.56 2.38
N GLU A 109 7.79 -20.00 1.79
CA GLU A 109 7.81 -21.15 0.89
C GLU A 109 7.61 -22.47 1.64
N GLU A 110 8.24 -22.64 2.80
CA GLU A 110 8.02 -23.78 3.70
C GLU A 110 6.55 -23.86 4.15
N ARG A 111 5.95 -22.71 4.53
CA ARG A 111 4.53 -22.59 4.85
C ARG A 111 3.65 -23.01 3.68
N ARG A 112 3.99 -22.59 2.46
CA ARG A 112 3.21 -22.88 1.25
C ARG A 112 3.13 -24.39 1.00
N VAL A 113 4.25 -25.10 1.15
CA VAL A 113 4.30 -26.56 1.05
C VAL A 113 3.55 -27.23 2.20
N LYS A 114 3.80 -26.82 3.45
CA LYS A 114 3.19 -27.42 4.64
C LYS A 114 1.68 -27.18 4.75
N ASP A 115 1.18 -26.05 4.28
CA ASP A 115 -0.24 -25.72 4.19
C ASP A 115 -0.94 -26.59 3.13
N ALA A 116 -0.30 -26.83 1.98
CA ALA A 116 -0.80 -27.75 0.96
C ALA A 116 -0.85 -29.20 1.48
N GLU A 117 0.21 -29.65 2.16
CA GLU A 117 0.26 -30.96 2.84
C GLU A 117 -0.83 -31.10 3.93
N TRP A 118 -1.02 -30.08 4.75
CA TRP A 118 -2.05 -30.06 5.80
C TRP A 118 -3.45 -30.20 5.22
N LYS A 119 -3.79 -29.40 4.20
CA LYS A 119 -5.08 -29.46 3.50
C LYS A 119 -5.29 -30.78 2.76
N ALA A 120 -4.23 -31.38 2.22
CA ALA A 120 -4.27 -32.71 1.63
C ALA A 120 -4.52 -33.82 2.69
N LEU A 121 -4.01 -33.67 3.91
CA LEU A 121 -4.33 -34.57 5.03
C LEU A 121 -5.76 -34.40 5.53
N GLU A 122 -6.27 -33.16 5.60
CA GLU A 122 -7.69 -32.91 5.89
C GLU A 122 -8.59 -33.53 4.84
N TYR A 123 -8.25 -33.36 3.56
CA TYR A 123 -8.96 -34.00 2.45
C TYR A 123 -8.95 -35.53 2.58
N ARG A 124 -7.80 -36.14 2.89
CA ARG A 124 -7.70 -37.60 3.12
C ARG A 124 -8.59 -38.06 4.28
N GLY A 125 -8.64 -37.29 5.37
CA GLY A 125 -9.51 -37.57 6.51
C GLY A 125 -11.01 -37.45 6.17
N LEU A 126 -11.38 -36.45 5.37
CA LEU A 126 -12.74 -36.26 4.87
C LEU A 126 -13.15 -37.35 3.87
N ASP A 127 -12.25 -37.75 2.98
CA ASP A 127 -12.50 -38.83 2.01
C ASP A 127 -12.74 -40.18 2.72
N GLY A 128 -11.97 -40.47 3.77
CA GLY A 128 -12.21 -41.62 4.65
C GLY A 128 -13.58 -41.58 5.34
N ARG A 129 -13.98 -40.40 5.87
CA ARG A 129 -15.31 -40.20 6.47
C ARG A 129 -16.44 -40.31 5.44
N LEU A 130 -16.25 -39.78 4.23
CA LEU A 130 -17.19 -39.89 3.11
C LEU A 130 -17.38 -41.35 2.69
N SER A 131 -16.31 -42.14 2.64
CA SER A 131 -16.37 -43.57 2.37
C SER A 131 -17.17 -44.31 3.45
N GLY A 132 -16.88 -44.07 4.73
CA GLY A 132 -17.64 -44.67 5.84
C GLY A 132 -19.11 -44.23 5.88
N LEU A 133 -19.41 -42.97 5.53
CA LEU A 133 -20.78 -42.48 5.41
C LEU A 133 -21.52 -43.11 4.23
N ARG A 134 -20.87 -43.32 3.07
CA ARG A 134 -21.45 -44.03 1.92
C ARG A 134 -21.82 -45.46 2.29
N GLU A 135 -20.94 -46.16 2.99
CA GLU A 135 -21.21 -47.52 3.45
C GLU A 135 -22.37 -47.57 4.44
N ALA A 136 -22.37 -46.68 5.44
CA ALA A 136 -23.47 -46.57 6.40
C ALA A 136 -24.80 -46.21 5.72
N LEU A 137 -24.78 -45.30 4.74
CA LEU A 137 -25.98 -44.92 3.97
C LEU A 137 -26.55 -46.11 3.20
N SER A 138 -25.68 -46.89 2.55
CA SER A 138 -26.05 -48.12 1.83
C SER A 138 -26.70 -49.17 2.76
N GLN A 139 -26.14 -49.36 3.96
CA GLN A 139 -26.73 -50.24 4.97
C GLN A 139 -28.11 -49.75 5.44
N GLU A 140 -28.28 -48.45 5.66
CA GLU A 140 -29.54 -47.86 6.09
C GLU A 140 -30.61 -47.91 4.98
N GLU A 141 -30.23 -47.72 3.70
CA GLU A 141 -31.09 -47.90 2.53
C GLU A 141 -31.53 -49.38 2.37
N THR A 142 -30.63 -50.32 2.63
CA THR A 142 -30.95 -51.75 2.64
C THR A 142 -31.95 -52.11 3.74
N ARG A 143 -31.79 -51.55 4.96
CA ARG A 143 -32.78 -51.72 6.05
C ARG A 143 -34.15 -51.14 5.71
N LEU A 144 -34.19 -50.00 5.01
CA LEU A 144 -35.46 -49.43 4.54
C LEU A 144 -36.18 -50.38 3.58
N GLN A 145 -35.45 -51.00 2.64
CA GLN A 145 -36.04 -51.99 1.73
C GLN A 145 -36.57 -53.22 2.49
N GLN A 146 -35.88 -53.65 3.55
CA GLN A 146 -36.35 -54.72 4.42
C GLN A 146 -37.68 -54.36 5.11
N PHE A 147 -37.80 -53.16 5.71
CA PHE A 147 -39.06 -52.75 6.35
C PHE A 147 -40.23 -52.63 5.38
N ILE A 148 -39.98 -52.13 4.16
CA ILE A 148 -41.00 -52.06 3.09
C ILE A 148 -41.44 -53.47 2.66
N ALA A 149 -40.52 -54.42 2.56
CA ALA A 149 -40.84 -55.81 2.25
C ALA A 149 -41.67 -56.47 3.37
N GLU A 150 -41.29 -56.26 4.63
CA GLU A 150 -42.02 -56.78 5.81
C GLU A 150 -43.42 -56.15 5.93
N GLN A 151 -43.58 -54.86 5.59
CA GLN A 151 -44.88 -54.20 5.50
C GLN A 151 -45.77 -54.87 4.44
N ARG A 152 -45.24 -55.09 3.24
CA ARG A 152 -45.97 -55.72 2.12
C ARG A 152 -46.38 -57.16 2.44
N ASP A 153 -45.54 -57.93 3.13
CA ASP A 153 -45.91 -59.27 3.61
C ASP A 153 -47.08 -59.21 4.61
N ALA A 154 -47.05 -58.27 5.56
CA ALA A 154 -48.15 -58.07 6.50
C ALA A 154 -49.46 -57.66 5.79
N GLU A 155 -49.39 -56.78 4.79
CA GLU A 155 -50.56 -56.40 3.96
C GLU A 155 -51.14 -57.60 3.20
N ALA A 156 -50.29 -58.44 2.60
CA ALA A 156 -50.74 -59.65 1.92
C ALA A 156 -51.42 -60.66 2.90
N ARG A 157 -50.90 -60.78 4.13
CA ARG A 157 -51.51 -61.63 5.17
C ARG A 157 -52.82 -61.09 5.73
N ILE A 158 -53.00 -59.77 5.78
CA ILE A 158 -54.29 -59.14 6.14
C ILE A 158 -55.35 -59.53 5.11
N GLU A 159 -55.04 -59.40 3.81
CA GLU A 159 -56.01 -59.73 2.75
C GLU A 159 -56.40 -61.21 2.74
N THR A 160 -55.44 -62.13 2.93
CA THR A 160 -55.77 -63.56 3.05
C THR A 160 -56.58 -63.89 4.31
N SER A 161 -56.34 -63.21 5.42
CA SER A 161 -57.10 -63.41 6.67
C SER A 161 -58.52 -62.82 6.59
N ARG A 162 -58.75 -61.76 5.80
CA ARG A 162 -60.09 -61.21 5.54
C ARG A 162 -60.99 -62.20 4.82
N VAL A 163 -60.47 -62.90 3.82
CA VAL A 163 -61.22 -63.94 3.10
C VAL A 163 -61.59 -65.09 4.05
N ARG A 164 -60.65 -65.57 4.87
CA ARG A 164 -60.90 -66.63 5.88
C ARG A 164 -61.95 -66.22 6.93
N ARG A 165 -61.99 -64.92 7.30
CA ARG A 165 -62.97 -64.39 8.27
C ARG A 165 -64.39 -64.43 7.72
N GLU A 166 -64.57 -64.14 6.43
CA GLU A 166 -65.86 -64.20 5.75
C GLU A 166 -66.39 -65.64 5.70
N GLU A 167 -65.55 -66.60 5.32
CA GLU A 167 -65.89 -68.03 5.33
C GLU A 167 -66.27 -68.55 6.74
N ALA A 168 -65.56 -68.11 7.79
CA ALA A 168 -65.86 -68.48 9.17
C ALA A 168 -67.17 -67.83 9.69
N ALA A 169 -67.51 -66.63 9.24
CA ALA A 169 -68.75 -65.95 9.61
C ALA A 169 -69.98 -66.66 9.01
N ASP A 170 -69.89 -67.15 7.78
CA ASP A 170 -70.95 -67.93 7.13
C ASP A 170 -71.20 -69.29 7.83
N ALA A 171 -70.12 -69.96 8.25
CA ALA A 171 -70.21 -71.20 9.03
C ALA A 171 -70.90 -70.99 10.40
N LEU A 172 -70.62 -69.86 11.06
CA LEU A 172 -71.27 -69.50 12.33
C LEU A 172 -72.78 -69.27 12.18
N SER A 173 -73.19 -68.57 11.12
CA SER A 173 -74.60 -68.32 10.81
C SER A 173 -75.38 -69.62 10.58
N THR A 174 -74.76 -70.57 9.86
CA THR A 174 -75.36 -71.90 9.60
C THR A 174 -75.57 -72.69 10.89
N ALA A 175 -74.58 -72.72 11.78
CA ALA A 175 -74.68 -73.44 13.06
C ALA A 175 -75.75 -72.85 14.01
N GLN A 176 -76.00 -71.54 13.96
CA GLN A 176 -77.05 -70.90 14.75
C GLN A 176 -78.46 -71.34 14.33
N ALA A 177 -78.68 -71.55 13.03
CA ALA A 177 -79.99 -71.95 12.51
C ALA A 177 -80.42 -73.36 12.98
N GLU A 178 -79.47 -74.30 13.11
CA GLU A 178 -79.75 -75.68 13.53
C GLU A 178 -80.18 -75.80 15.01
N VAL A 179 -79.58 -75.00 15.91
CA VAL A 179 -79.92 -75.00 17.34
C VAL A 179 -81.39 -74.58 17.58
N TYR A 180 -81.89 -73.62 16.81
CA TYR A 180 -83.28 -73.15 16.93
C TYR A 180 -84.31 -74.19 16.51
N GLN A 181 -84.02 -75.03 15.50
CA GLN A 181 -84.96 -76.06 15.04
C GLN A 181 -85.18 -77.16 16.09
N VAL A 182 -84.12 -77.67 16.72
CA VAL A 182 -84.19 -78.77 17.70
C VAL A 182 -84.86 -78.35 19.02
N GLY A 183 -84.77 -77.07 19.41
CA GLY A 183 -85.43 -76.55 20.61
C GLY A 183 -86.97 -76.62 20.56
N SER A 184 -87.56 -76.57 19.36
CA SER A 184 -89.02 -76.54 19.14
C SER A 184 -89.70 -77.90 19.28
N THR A 185 -88.99 -79.01 19.03
CA THR A 185 -89.55 -80.37 19.02
C THR A 185 -89.66 -80.98 20.43
N LEU A 186 -88.78 -80.58 21.34
CA LEU A 186 -88.68 -81.11 22.71
C LEU A 186 -89.90 -80.76 23.59
N ALA A 187 -90.39 -79.53 23.48
CA ALA A 187 -91.47 -78.99 24.32
C ALA A 187 -92.82 -79.70 24.10
N ARG A 188 -93.02 -80.33 22.93
CA ARG A 188 -94.28 -80.99 22.57
C ARG A 188 -94.47 -82.36 23.23
N LEU A 189 -93.39 -83.07 23.58
CA LEU A 189 -93.43 -84.46 24.05
C LEU A 189 -93.66 -84.58 25.58
N GLU A 190 -93.26 -83.59 26.37
CA GLU A 190 -93.40 -83.62 27.85
C GLU A 190 -94.85 -83.54 28.33
N GLN A 191 -95.71 -82.86 27.57
CA GLN A 191 -97.10 -82.60 27.98
C GLN A 191 -97.99 -83.85 27.94
N GLN A 192 -97.61 -84.91 27.22
CA GLN A 192 -98.45 -86.09 26.99
C GLN A 192 -98.26 -87.21 28.03
N ILE A 193 -97.16 -87.23 28.80
CA ILE A 193 -96.79 -88.34 29.71
C ILE A 193 -97.46 -88.23 31.09
N GLN A 194 -97.71 -87.01 31.59
CA GLN A 194 -98.20 -86.75 32.95
C GLN A 194 -99.66 -87.22 33.19
N HIS A 195 -100.49 -87.29 32.14
CA HIS A 195 -101.93 -87.49 32.25
C HIS A 195 -102.36 -88.93 32.63
N GLN A 196 -101.55 -89.94 32.36
CA GLN A 196 -101.97 -91.36 32.46
C GLN A 196 -101.65 -92.02 33.81
N HIS A 197 -100.72 -91.49 34.60
CA HIS A 197 -100.25 -92.13 35.83
C HIS A 197 -101.19 -91.93 37.04
N GLU A 198 -102.02 -90.89 37.05
CA GLU A 198 -102.87 -90.53 38.20
C GLU A 198 -104.15 -91.36 38.32
N MET A 199 -104.51 -92.16 37.30
CA MET A 199 -105.81 -92.84 37.24
C MET A 199 -105.86 -94.20 37.94
N ALA A 200 -104.79 -95.00 37.91
CA ALA A 200 -104.82 -96.40 38.37
C ALA A 200 -104.76 -96.59 39.91
N GLN A 201 -104.04 -95.73 40.65
CA GLN A 201 -103.88 -95.87 42.11
C GLN A 201 -105.13 -95.48 42.92
N ARG A 202 -106.08 -94.76 42.33
CA ARG A 202 -107.29 -94.26 43.03
C ARG A 202 -108.40 -95.30 43.20
N LEU A 203 -108.43 -96.37 42.39
CA LEU A 203 -109.57 -97.30 42.34
C LEU A 203 -109.53 -98.40 43.43
N ASN A 204 -108.35 -98.89 43.82
CA ASN A 204 -108.23 -100.00 44.78
C ASN A 204 -108.46 -99.59 46.26
N LYS A 205 -108.11 -98.36 46.65
CA LYS A 205 -108.27 -97.88 48.04
C LYS A 205 -109.72 -97.49 48.38
N ALA A 206 -110.51 -97.12 47.37
CA ALA A 206 -111.86 -96.59 47.52
C ALA A 206 -112.92 -97.65 47.92
N ARG A 207 -112.63 -98.96 47.78
CA ARG A 207 -113.61 -100.04 48.07
C ARG A 207 -113.75 -100.31 49.56
N ASP A 208 -112.63 -100.40 50.28
CA ASP A 208 -112.61 -100.86 51.67
C ASP A 208 -113.00 -99.77 52.67
N GLU A 209 -112.72 -98.49 52.37
CA GLU A 209 -113.10 -97.33 53.19
C GLU A 209 -114.61 -97.04 53.12
N ALA A 210 -115.30 -97.49 52.07
CA ALA A 210 -116.70 -97.18 51.83
C ALA A 210 -117.68 -97.89 52.79
N GLN A 211 -117.30 -99.08 53.27
CA GLN A 211 -118.20 -99.96 54.03
C GLN A 211 -118.32 -99.58 55.51
N GLN A 212 -117.32 -98.88 56.06
CA GLN A 212 -117.25 -98.48 57.47
C GLN A 212 -117.75 -97.04 57.72
N ALA A 213 -117.66 -96.16 56.71
CA ALA A 213 -118.10 -94.77 56.78
C ALA A 213 -119.63 -94.57 56.83
N LEU A 214 -120.43 -95.56 56.40
CA LEU A 214 -121.90 -95.44 56.28
C LEU A 214 -122.61 -95.34 57.66
N ALA A 215 -122.02 -95.93 58.71
CA ALA A 215 -122.61 -95.99 60.05
C ALA A 215 -122.37 -94.72 60.89
N GLU A 216 -121.22 -94.05 60.74
CA GLU A 216 -120.84 -92.86 61.53
C GLU A 216 -121.46 -91.56 60.98
N LEU A 217 -121.74 -91.52 59.67
CA LEU A 217 -122.29 -90.36 58.98
C LEU A 217 -123.67 -89.90 59.45
N GLY A 218 -124.47 -90.81 60.04
CA GLY A 218 -125.85 -90.51 60.43
C GLY A 218 -126.00 -89.52 61.60
N GLN A 219 -125.03 -89.45 62.51
CA GLN A 219 -125.11 -88.56 63.70
C GLN A 219 -124.55 -87.15 63.45
N HIS A 220 -123.57 -87.00 62.55
CA HIS A 220 -122.92 -85.72 62.26
C HIS A 220 -123.79 -84.72 61.47
N ILE A 221 -124.69 -85.21 60.61
CA ILE A 221 -125.54 -84.36 59.75
C ILE A 221 -126.40 -83.37 60.57
N SER A 222 -126.95 -83.80 61.70
CA SER A 222 -127.87 -82.95 62.49
C SER A 222 -127.21 -81.76 63.20
N GLY A 223 -125.92 -81.83 63.52
CA GLY A 223 -125.20 -80.79 64.26
C GLY A 223 -124.65 -79.67 63.39
N ASP A 224 -124.32 -79.97 62.13
CA ASP A 224 -123.72 -79.01 61.21
C ASP A 224 -124.77 -78.09 60.56
N GLU A 225 -126.04 -78.51 60.45
CA GLU A 225 -127.14 -77.68 59.90
C GLU A 225 -127.35 -76.37 60.70
N ALA A 226 -127.24 -76.41 62.02
CA ALA A 226 -127.47 -75.23 62.89
C ALA A 226 -126.34 -74.18 62.81
N LYS A 227 -125.08 -74.61 62.67
CA LYS A 227 -123.91 -73.70 62.54
C LYS A 227 -123.89 -72.97 61.20
N LEU A 228 -124.46 -73.60 60.17
CA LEU A 228 -124.46 -73.11 58.81
C LEU A 228 -125.32 -71.85 58.63
N MET A 229 -126.43 -71.76 59.36
CA MET A 229 -127.35 -70.62 59.31
C MET A 229 -126.69 -69.31 59.80
N VAL A 230 -125.93 -69.37 60.90
CA VAL A 230 -125.26 -68.21 61.51
C VAL A 230 -124.15 -67.66 60.60
N LEU A 231 -123.38 -68.53 59.95
CA LEU A 231 -122.28 -68.11 59.08
C LEU A 231 -122.79 -67.44 57.79
N ARG A 232 -123.91 -67.92 57.22
CA ARG A 232 -124.51 -67.31 56.02
C ARG A 232 -124.90 -65.86 56.23
N GLU A 233 -125.54 -65.55 57.36
CA GLU A 233 -125.95 -64.18 57.70
C GLU A 233 -124.75 -63.21 57.89
N ALA A 234 -123.60 -63.71 58.36
CA ALA A 234 -122.38 -62.92 58.50
C ALA A 234 -121.72 -62.59 57.13
N VAL A 235 -121.79 -63.51 56.16
CA VAL A 235 -121.25 -63.29 54.80
C VAL A 235 -122.12 -62.29 54.03
N ASP A 236 -123.45 -62.40 54.11
CA ASP A 236 -124.39 -61.50 53.45
C ASP A 236 -124.20 -60.02 53.86
N GLN A 237 -123.74 -59.76 55.08
CA GLN A 237 -123.45 -58.41 55.57
C GLN A 237 -122.07 -57.87 55.16
N ALA A 238 -121.08 -58.75 54.98
CA ALA A 238 -119.68 -58.36 54.73
C ALA A 238 -119.38 -58.15 53.23
N GLU A 239 -120.09 -58.84 52.34
CA GLU A 239 -119.89 -58.83 50.89
C GLU A 239 -120.02 -57.44 50.23
N PRO A 240 -121.11 -56.67 50.44
CA PRO A 240 -121.22 -55.33 49.86
C PRO A 240 -120.18 -54.34 50.41
N ARG A 241 -119.67 -54.58 51.63
CA ARG A 241 -118.66 -53.73 52.27
C ARG A 241 -117.26 -53.96 51.69
N LEU A 242 -116.97 -55.16 51.20
CA LEU A 242 -115.73 -55.48 50.50
C LEU A 242 -115.69 -54.85 49.11
N GLU A 243 -116.80 -54.90 48.36
CA GLU A 243 -116.91 -54.26 47.05
C GLU A 243 -116.65 -52.75 47.13
N GLN A 244 -117.25 -52.05 48.11
CA GLN A 244 -117.00 -50.62 48.35
C GLN A 244 -115.52 -50.31 48.60
N LEU A 245 -114.83 -51.11 49.42
CA LEU A 245 -113.41 -50.90 49.71
C LEU A 245 -112.50 -51.22 48.51
N GLN A 246 -112.91 -52.14 47.63
CA GLN A 246 -112.19 -52.46 46.39
C GLN A 246 -112.29 -51.31 45.38
N GLU A 247 -113.49 -50.76 45.18
CA GLU A 247 -113.71 -49.57 44.34
C GLU A 247 -112.92 -48.35 44.87
N GLU A 248 -112.95 -48.11 46.19
CA GLU A 248 -112.15 -47.04 46.80
C GLU A 248 -110.64 -47.25 46.61
N ASN A 249 -110.15 -48.49 46.68
CA ASN A 249 -108.73 -48.81 46.46
C ASN A 249 -108.30 -48.53 45.02
N GLU A 250 -109.13 -48.85 44.02
CA GLU A 250 -108.84 -48.54 42.61
C GLU A 250 -108.71 -47.02 42.40
N ILE A 251 -109.65 -46.24 42.93
CA ILE A 251 -109.63 -44.77 42.85
C ILE A 251 -108.36 -44.19 43.50
N LYS A 252 -107.97 -44.69 44.68
CA LYS A 252 -106.77 -44.19 45.37
C LYS A 252 -105.47 -44.65 44.69
N GLN A 253 -105.43 -45.82 44.06
CA GLN A 253 -104.28 -46.25 43.27
C GLN A 253 -104.12 -45.43 41.99
N GLU A 254 -105.21 -45.04 41.33
CA GLU A 254 -105.16 -44.16 40.17
C GLU A 254 -104.64 -42.75 40.55
N ALA A 255 -105.10 -42.20 41.67
CA ALA A 255 -104.58 -40.93 42.20
C ALA A 255 -103.07 -40.98 42.52
N LEU A 256 -102.57 -42.11 43.04
CA LEU A 256 -101.13 -42.30 43.26
C LEU A 256 -100.34 -42.34 41.95
N ARG A 257 -100.84 -43.06 40.93
CA ARG A 257 -100.21 -43.14 39.61
C ARG A 257 -100.13 -41.76 38.94
N ASP A 258 -101.18 -40.94 39.04
CA ASP A 258 -101.16 -39.56 38.51
C ASP A 258 -100.13 -38.68 39.24
N ALA A 259 -100.03 -38.78 40.57
CA ALA A 259 -99.03 -38.05 41.34
C ALA A 259 -97.59 -38.47 41.01
N GLU A 260 -97.34 -39.77 40.81
CA GLU A 260 -96.04 -40.31 40.38
C GLU A 260 -95.67 -39.86 38.95
N ALA A 261 -96.63 -39.83 38.02
CA ALA A 261 -96.43 -39.36 36.65
C ALA A 261 -96.05 -37.88 36.60
N ARG A 262 -96.70 -37.02 37.39
CA ARG A 262 -96.36 -35.59 37.48
C ARG A 262 -94.96 -35.36 38.06
N LEU A 263 -94.53 -36.19 39.00
CA LEU A 263 -93.19 -36.11 39.59
C LEU A 263 -92.10 -36.57 38.60
N ALA A 264 -92.40 -37.57 37.77
CA ALA A 264 -91.53 -37.99 36.67
C ALA A 264 -91.39 -36.91 35.57
N ASP A 265 -92.48 -36.23 35.20
CA ASP A 265 -92.45 -35.07 34.28
C ASP A 265 -91.57 -33.94 34.83
N TRP A 266 -91.74 -33.58 36.10
CA TRP A 266 -90.89 -32.60 36.76
C TRP A 266 -89.41 -32.98 36.71
N GLN A 267 -89.08 -34.27 36.90
CA GLN A 267 -87.71 -34.76 36.87
C GLN A 267 -87.07 -34.61 35.48
N GLN A 268 -87.83 -34.86 34.40
CA GLN A 268 -87.36 -34.58 33.03
C GLN A 268 -87.11 -33.09 32.79
N ARG A 269 -88.00 -32.21 33.26
CA ARG A 269 -87.82 -30.75 33.18
C ARG A 269 -86.59 -30.27 33.96
N TRP A 270 -86.32 -30.86 35.13
CA TRP A 270 -85.13 -30.58 35.93
C TRP A 270 -83.81 -30.99 35.24
N GLU A 271 -83.79 -32.16 34.61
CA GLU A 271 -82.62 -32.63 33.83
C GLU A 271 -82.37 -31.78 32.59
N ALA A 272 -83.42 -31.30 31.92
CA ALA A 272 -83.30 -30.35 30.81
C ALA A 272 -82.72 -29.01 31.29
N HIS A 273 -83.25 -28.47 32.39
CA HIS A 273 -82.73 -27.24 33.00
C HIS A 273 -81.26 -27.36 33.40
N THR A 274 -80.88 -28.46 34.06
CA THR A 274 -79.50 -28.71 34.49
C THR A 274 -78.52 -28.73 33.31
N ARG A 275 -78.93 -29.30 32.17
CA ARG A 275 -78.15 -29.27 30.92
C ARG A 275 -77.98 -27.84 30.39
N SER A 276 -79.07 -27.08 30.27
CA SER A 276 -79.02 -25.70 29.78
C SER A 276 -78.15 -24.79 30.67
N THR A 277 -78.20 -24.95 31.99
CA THR A 277 -77.37 -24.18 32.94
C THR A 277 -75.88 -24.52 32.79
N SER A 278 -75.54 -25.80 32.63
CA SER A 278 -74.16 -26.21 32.37
C SER A 278 -73.63 -25.68 31.03
N GLU A 279 -74.46 -25.64 29.99
CA GLU A 279 -74.10 -25.11 28.67
C GLU A 279 -73.88 -23.59 28.71
N ALA A 280 -74.79 -22.84 29.32
CA ALA A 280 -74.67 -21.38 29.48
C ALA A 280 -73.44 -20.98 30.31
N SER A 281 -73.18 -21.69 31.42
CA SER A 281 -71.99 -21.45 32.25
C SER A 281 -70.69 -21.74 31.49
N ARG A 282 -70.64 -22.82 30.71
CA ARG A 282 -69.44 -23.18 29.92
C ARG A 282 -69.20 -22.19 28.78
N ALA A 283 -70.27 -21.71 28.12
CA ALA A 283 -70.18 -20.66 27.12
C ALA A 283 -69.61 -19.36 27.72
N GLY A 284 -70.10 -18.94 28.89
CA GLY A 284 -69.60 -17.76 29.60
C GLY A 284 -68.11 -17.87 29.99
N GLU A 285 -67.65 -19.02 30.49
CA GLU A 285 -66.22 -19.21 30.84
C GLU A 285 -65.29 -19.17 29.61
N VAL A 286 -65.73 -19.75 28.49
CA VAL A 286 -64.96 -19.73 27.23
C VAL A 286 -64.83 -18.30 26.71
N GLU A 287 -65.94 -17.55 26.63
CA GLU A 287 -65.91 -16.17 26.14
C GLU A 287 -65.13 -15.25 27.09
N ARG A 288 -65.24 -15.41 28.42
CA ARG A 288 -64.42 -14.66 29.39
C ARG A 288 -62.92 -14.88 29.16
N THR A 289 -62.50 -16.13 29.01
CA THR A 289 -61.09 -16.47 28.75
C THR A 289 -60.62 -15.89 27.41
N ARG A 290 -61.51 -15.87 26.41
CA ARG A 290 -61.23 -15.30 25.10
C ARG A 290 -61.09 -13.78 25.14
N VAL A 291 -61.95 -13.08 25.89
CA VAL A 291 -61.84 -11.63 26.14
C VAL A 291 -60.49 -11.30 26.78
N ASP A 292 -60.11 -12.01 27.86
CA ASP A 292 -58.84 -11.78 28.56
C ASP A 292 -57.61 -11.97 27.65
N TYR A 293 -57.65 -12.97 26.76
CA TYR A 293 -56.59 -13.23 25.78
C TYR A 293 -56.50 -12.10 24.74
N LEU A 294 -57.64 -11.72 24.14
CA LEU A 294 -57.69 -10.69 23.11
C LEU A 294 -57.33 -9.30 23.66
N ASP A 295 -57.76 -8.96 24.87
CA ASP A 295 -57.39 -7.69 25.53
C ASP A 295 -55.87 -7.60 25.76
N ARG A 296 -55.21 -8.70 26.16
CA ARG A 296 -53.75 -8.74 26.28
C ARG A 296 -53.07 -8.52 24.93
N GLN A 297 -53.56 -9.18 23.88
CA GLN A 297 -53.00 -9.06 22.54
C GLN A 297 -53.12 -7.62 22.00
N VAL A 298 -54.28 -6.99 22.19
CA VAL A 298 -54.51 -5.57 21.83
C VAL A 298 -53.57 -4.65 22.60
N LEU A 299 -53.41 -4.85 23.92
CA LEU A 299 -52.53 -4.03 24.75
C LEU A 299 -51.05 -4.14 24.32
N GLU A 300 -50.58 -5.33 23.98
CA GLU A 300 -49.21 -5.56 23.52
C GLU A 300 -48.95 -4.91 22.16
N ALA A 301 -49.89 -5.05 21.22
CA ALA A 301 -49.83 -4.37 19.92
C ALA A 301 -49.83 -2.84 20.07
N ASP A 302 -50.61 -2.28 21.00
CA ASP A 302 -50.70 -0.84 21.25
C ASP A 302 -49.37 -0.29 21.82
N ARG A 303 -48.76 -1.01 22.77
CA ARG A 303 -47.42 -0.67 23.30
C ARG A 303 -46.35 -0.72 22.22
N ARG A 304 -46.42 -1.72 21.32
CA ARG A 304 -45.47 -1.85 20.22
C ARG A 304 -45.61 -0.69 19.23
N ARG A 305 -46.85 -0.28 18.91
CA ARG A 305 -47.12 0.90 18.09
C ARG A 305 -46.49 2.15 18.71
N ASP A 306 -46.71 2.39 20.00
CA ASP A 306 -46.18 3.59 20.67
C ASP A 306 -44.64 3.63 20.67
N ALA A 307 -44.00 2.49 20.91
CA ALA A 307 -42.55 2.39 20.85
C ALA A 307 -42.00 2.71 19.45
N LEU A 308 -42.62 2.16 18.39
CA LEU A 308 -42.22 2.41 17.01
C LEU A 308 -42.52 3.85 16.58
N SER A 309 -43.63 4.43 17.04
CA SER A 309 -43.96 5.85 16.78
C SER A 309 -42.94 6.78 17.43
N ALA A 310 -42.54 6.52 18.68
CA ALA A 310 -41.50 7.27 19.36
C ALA A 310 -40.14 7.14 18.63
N GLU A 311 -39.76 5.94 18.20
CA GLU A 311 -38.55 5.70 17.40
C GLU A 311 -38.58 6.49 16.09
N ARG A 312 -39.72 6.51 15.40
CA ARG A 312 -39.91 7.28 14.15
C ARG A 312 -39.70 8.77 14.37
N THR A 313 -40.21 9.33 15.46
CA THR A 313 -40.03 10.75 15.81
C THR A 313 -38.61 11.09 16.23
N GLY A 314 -37.84 10.12 16.73
CA GLY A 314 -36.44 10.32 17.11
C GLY A 314 -35.46 10.31 15.92
N LEU A 315 -35.88 9.80 14.76
CA LEU A 315 -35.09 9.78 13.53
C LEU A 315 -35.31 11.10 12.76
N ASP A 316 -34.50 12.10 13.08
CA ASP A 316 -34.49 13.41 12.40
C ASP A 316 -33.72 13.31 11.06
N LEU A 317 -34.47 12.98 10.00
CA LEU A 317 -33.94 12.84 8.65
C LEU A 317 -33.46 14.17 8.08
N ASP A 318 -34.15 15.26 8.43
CA ASP A 318 -33.88 16.58 7.88
C ASP A 318 -32.55 17.12 8.41
N ALA A 319 -32.30 16.98 9.72
CA ALA A 319 -31.01 17.33 10.31
C ALA A 319 -29.84 16.53 9.69
N LEU A 320 -30.04 15.23 9.41
CA LEU A 320 -29.02 14.40 8.74
C LEU A 320 -28.79 14.84 7.28
N ALA A 321 -29.86 15.22 6.57
CA ALA A 321 -29.78 15.70 5.20
C ALA A 321 -29.09 17.07 5.10
N GLU A 322 -29.35 17.98 6.04
CA GLU A 322 -28.68 19.29 6.10
C GLU A 322 -27.16 19.14 6.28
N VAL A 323 -26.72 18.27 7.20
CA VAL A 323 -25.29 17.99 7.41
C VAL A 323 -24.64 17.36 6.17
N PHE A 324 -25.37 16.49 5.46
CA PHE A 324 -24.89 15.90 4.22
C PHE A 324 -24.70 16.97 3.13
N GLU A 325 -25.67 17.85 2.93
CA GLU A 325 -25.58 18.94 1.94
C GLU A 325 -24.44 19.92 2.26
N GLU A 326 -24.22 20.25 3.53
CA GLU A 326 -23.11 21.11 3.96
C GLU A 326 -21.76 20.46 3.61
N LEU A 327 -21.56 19.19 3.95
CA LEU A 327 -20.34 18.44 3.62
C LEU A 327 -20.16 18.27 2.11
N HIS A 328 -21.26 18.08 1.37
CA HIS A 328 -21.23 17.96 -0.09
C HIS A 328 -20.69 19.25 -0.73
N LEU A 329 -21.21 20.41 -0.30
CA LEU A 329 -20.77 21.72 -0.78
C LEU A 329 -19.29 21.99 -0.44
N GLN A 330 -18.87 21.66 0.79
CA GLN A 330 -17.48 21.80 1.22
C GLN A 330 -16.53 20.90 0.40
N HIS A 331 -16.92 19.64 0.17
CA HIS A 331 -16.16 18.72 -0.65
C HIS A 331 -16.03 19.21 -2.09
N GLN A 332 -17.11 19.71 -2.70
CA GLN A 332 -17.09 20.25 -4.06
C GLN A 332 -16.16 21.46 -4.18
N THR A 333 -16.25 22.40 -3.23
CA THR A 333 -15.40 23.60 -3.20
C THR A 333 -13.92 23.23 -3.09
N GLN A 334 -13.57 22.27 -2.23
CA GLN A 334 -12.18 21.82 -2.09
C GLN A 334 -11.67 21.04 -3.30
N LYS A 335 -12.55 20.29 -3.97
CA LYS A 335 -12.20 19.59 -5.21
C LYS A 335 -11.88 20.58 -6.34
N GLU A 336 -12.66 21.64 -6.50
CA GLU A 336 -12.37 22.71 -7.45
C GLU A 336 -11.04 23.41 -7.13
N SER A 337 -10.75 23.65 -5.84
CA SER A 337 -9.44 24.19 -5.42
C SER A 337 -8.27 23.24 -5.73
N LEU A 338 -8.48 21.92 -5.64
CA LEU A 338 -7.47 20.92 -5.96
C LEU A 338 -7.14 20.90 -7.45
N ASP A 339 -8.14 21.00 -8.30
CA ASP A 339 -7.95 21.06 -9.76
C ASP A 339 -7.13 22.31 -10.13
N GLY A 340 -7.45 23.47 -9.53
CA GLY A 340 -6.67 24.70 -9.72
C GLY A 340 -5.22 24.60 -9.23
N LEU A 341 -4.97 23.93 -8.10
CA LEU A 341 -3.59 23.68 -7.63
C LEU A 341 -2.81 22.74 -8.54
N ASN A 342 -3.49 21.75 -9.15
CA ASN A 342 -2.88 20.83 -10.09
C ASN A 342 -2.43 21.54 -11.37
N GLU A 343 -3.26 22.46 -11.90
CA GLU A 343 -2.89 23.33 -13.01
C GLU A 343 -1.66 24.20 -12.68
N GLN A 344 -1.61 24.79 -11.48
CA GLN A 344 -0.45 25.58 -11.03
C GLN A 344 0.83 24.75 -10.98
N VAL A 345 0.78 23.49 -10.51
CA VAL A 345 1.95 22.60 -10.49
C VAL A 345 2.46 22.33 -11.90
N GLU A 346 1.57 22.01 -12.85
CA GLU A 346 1.97 21.76 -14.24
C GLU A 346 2.52 23.03 -14.93
N GLU A 347 1.94 24.20 -14.68
CA GLU A 347 2.47 25.48 -15.19
C GLU A 347 3.91 25.73 -14.67
N ARG A 348 4.15 25.53 -13.37
CA ARG A 348 5.48 25.71 -12.76
C ARG A 348 6.49 24.69 -13.29
N LYS A 349 6.07 23.45 -13.51
CA LYS A 349 6.90 22.39 -14.09
C LYS A 349 7.30 22.71 -15.53
N GLN A 350 6.38 23.22 -16.35
CA GLN A 350 6.69 23.69 -17.71
C GLN A 350 7.67 24.86 -17.70
N ALA A 351 7.49 25.83 -16.79
CA ALA A 351 8.41 26.96 -16.63
C ALA A 351 9.83 26.51 -16.26
N VAL A 352 9.98 25.55 -15.34
CA VAL A 352 11.26 24.94 -14.97
C VAL A 352 11.91 24.23 -16.16
N ALA A 353 11.15 23.43 -16.91
CA ALA A 353 11.67 22.74 -18.10
C ALA A 353 12.18 23.73 -19.16
N ALA A 354 11.43 24.80 -19.42
CA ALA A 354 11.84 25.85 -20.36
C ALA A 354 13.14 26.56 -19.93
N LEU A 355 13.35 26.76 -18.62
CA LEU A 355 14.59 27.32 -18.08
C LEU A 355 15.76 26.35 -18.21
N GLN A 356 15.56 25.05 -17.97
CA GLN A 356 16.59 24.02 -18.16
C GLN A 356 17.05 23.93 -19.62
N ASP A 357 16.11 24.01 -20.57
CA ASP A 357 16.44 23.99 -22.00
C ASP A 357 17.24 25.23 -22.42
N ARG A 358 16.84 26.43 -21.96
CA ARG A 358 17.61 27.66 -22.18
C ARG A 358 19.03 27.57 -21.61
N GLN A 359 19.18 26.99 -20.42
CA GLN A 359 20.49 26.78 -19.81
C GLN A 359 21.35 25.80 -20.63
N ARG A 360 20.77 24.69 -21.10
CA ARG A 360 21.49 23.70 -21.95
C ARG A 360 21.92 24.31 -23.28
N SER A 361 21.04 25.04 -23.95
CA SER A 361 21.38 25.75 -25.20
C SER A 361 22.50 26.77 -25.00
N GLY A 362 22.43 27.57 -23.92
CA GLY A 362 23.50 28.52 -23.60
C GLY A 362 24.84 27.85 -23.28
N GLN A 363 24.84 26.69 -22.62
CA GLN A 363 26.07 25.92 -22.35
C GLN A 363 26.69 25.36 -23.63
N ALA A 364 25.87 24.89 -24.57
CA ALA A 364 26.34 24.43 -25.86
C ALA A 364 26.94 25.57 -26.70
N GLU A 365 26.28 26.75 -26.73
CA GLU A 365 26.81 27.94 -27.41
C GLU A 365 28.15 28.38 -26.79
N LEU A 366 28.24 28.41 -25.45
CA LEU A 366 29.48 28.74 -24.76
C LEU A 366 30.63 27.78 -25.09
N ALA A 367 30.35 26.48 -25.16
CA ALA A 367 31.35 25.46 -25.52
C ALA A 367 31.88 25.65 -26.94
N GLU A 368 31.01 25.99 -27.89
CA GLU A 368 31.40 26.23 -29.29
C GLU A 368 32.21 27.53 -29.44
N ILE A 369 31.80 28.62 -28.78
CA ILE A 369 32.57 29.88 -28.77
C ILE A 369 33.97 29.67 -28.19
N ARG A 370 34.09 28.93 -27.07
CA ARG A 370 35.40 28.59 -26.47
C ARG A 370 36.29 27.79 -27.41
N LYS A 371 35.71 26.83 -28.14
CA LYS A 371 36.43 26.03 -29.15
C LYS A 371 36.94 26.90 -30.29
N GLN A 372 36.12 27.80 -30.82
CA GLN A 372 36.50 28.75 -31.87
C GLN A 372 37.61 29.70 -31.40
N ALA A 373 37.48 30.25 -30.20
CA ALA A 373 38.50 31.11 -29.59
C ALA A 373 39.84 30.37 -29.41
N GLN A 374 39.81 29.12 -28.96
CA GLN A 374 41.01 28.30 -28.80
C GLN A 374 41.68 27.98 -30.14
N ALA A 375 40.90 27.65 -31.17
CA ALA A 375 41.41 27.39 -32.51
C ALA A 375 42.05 28.64 -33.14
N ALA A 376 41.39 29.80 -33.05
CA ALA A 376 41.91 31.08 -33.54
C ALA A 376 43.21 31.47 -32.82
N ARG A 377 43.28 31.29 -31.50
CA ARG A 377 44.50 31.54 -30.70
C ARG A 377 45.65 30.60 -31.08
N GLY A 378 45.37 29.33 -31.37
CA GLY A 378 46.37 28.37 -31.83
C GLY A 378 46.94 28.77 -33.19
N ARG A 379 46.08 29.15 -34.14
CA ARG A 379 46.47 29.61 -35.48
C ARG A 379 47.30 30.90 -35.42
N LEU A 380 46.86 31.87 -34.62
CA LEU A 380 47.60 33.12 -34.40
C LEU A 380 49.03 32.85 -33.91
N SER A 381 49.20 32.03 -32.87
CA SER A 381 50.53 31.70 -32.31
C SER A 381 51.45 31.04 -33.34
N SER A 382 50.90 30.16 -34.20
CA SER A 382 51.67 29.51 -35.26
C SER A 382 52.12 30.47 -36.36
N LEU A 383 51.25 31.41 -36.76
CA LEU A 383 51.56 32.42 -37.78
C LEU A 383 52.57 33.46 -37.27
N GLU A 384 52.43 33.90 -36.02
CA GLU A 384 53.38 34.83 -35.38
C GLU A 384 54.80 34.23 -35.33
N THR A 385 54.92 32.95 -34.99
CA THR A 385 56.22 32.25 -34.95
C THR A 385 56.85 32.16 -36.35
N LEU A 386 56.07 31.86 -37.38
CA LEU A 386 56.54 31.79 -38.77
C LEU A 386 56.90 33.18 -39.34
N GLN A 387 56.17 34.23 -38.94
CA GLN A 387 56.43 35.62 -39.35
C GLN A 387 57.80 36.11 -38.85
N GLN A 388 58.13 35.86 -37.59
CA GLN A 388 59.42 36.19 -37.00
C GLN A 388 60.59 35.49 -37.70
N ALA A 389 60.41 34.22 -38.08
CA ALA A 389 61.42 33.46 -38.83
C ALA A 389 61.65 33.97 -40.27
N ALA A 390 60.62 34.55 -40.91
CA ALA A 390 60.71 35.00 -42.30
C ALA A 390 61.28 36.43 -42.47
N LEU A 391 61.10 37.32 -41.47
CA LEU A 391 61.62 38.70 -41.50
C LEU A 391 63.09 38.83 -41.06
N GLY A 392 63.85 37.72 -41.03
CA GLY A 392 65.32 37.73 -40.96
C GLY A 392 65.91 38.13 -39.61
N GLN A 393 65.22 37.91 -38.48
CA GLN A 393 65.77 38.11 -37.13
C GLN A 393 66.77 36.99 -36.72
N GLU A 394 67.72 36.62 -37.58
CA GLU A 394 68.82 35.71 -37.23
C GLU A 394 70.12 36.48 -36.93
N GLN A 395 70.91 35.96 -35.98
CA GLN A 395 72.14 36.57 -35.47
C GLN A 395 73.24 36.61 -36.56
N GLY A 396 73.48 37.79 -37.13
CA GLY A 396 74.58 38.05 -38.07
C GLY A 396 75.21 39.43 -37.87
N ALA A 397 76.33 39.70 -38.55
CA ALA A 397 77.09 40.95 -38.43
C ALA A 397 76.25 42.22 -38.72
N ALA A 398 75.25 42.12 -39.61
CA ALA A 398 74.31 43.21 -39.89
C ALA A 398 73.36 43.53 -38.71
N VAL A 399 72.94 42.54 -37.93
CA VAL A 399 72.12 42.75 -36.73
C VAL A 399 72.97 43.33 -35.59
N ALA A 400 74.21 42.87 -35.44
CA ALA A 400 75.16 43.45 -34.49
C ALA A 400 75.46 44.92 -34.81
N TRP A 401 75.61 45.27 -36.10
CA TRP A 401 75.80 46.65 -36.55
C TRP A 401 74.56 47.52 -36.32
N LEU A 402 73.35 47.01 -36.61
CA LEU A 402 72.09 47.70 -36.30
C LEU A 402 71.96 47.97 -34.80
N LYS A 403 72.31 46.98 -33.96
CA LYS A 403 72.25 47.09 -32.51
C LYS A 403 73.30 48.04 -31.95
N ALA A 404 74.52 48.03 -32.49
CA ALA A 404 75.58 48.99 -32.12
C ALA A 404 75.18 50.45 -32.36
N ARG A 405 74.16 50.69 -33.19
CA ARG A 405 73.65 52.03 -33.52
C ARG A 405 72.22 52.29 -33.03
N GLY A 406 71.67 51.39 -32.21
CA GLY A 406 70.32 51.51 -31.65
C GLY A 406 69.20 51.45 -32.69
N LEU A 407 69.46 50.83 -33.85
CA LEU A 407 68.52 50.69 -34.98
C LEU A 407 67.91 49.28 -35.07
N ASP A 408 68.20 48.38 -34.14
CA ASP A 408 67.72 46.99 -34.15
C ASP A 408 66.22 46.86 -33.90
N SER A 409 65.64 47.76 -33.09
CA SER A 409 64.20 47.84 -32.81
C SER A 409 63.39 48.65 -33.83
N GLY A 410 64.03 49.16 -34.89
CA GLY A 410 63.33 49.87 -35.95
C GLY A 410 62.36 48.95 -36.69
N ALA A 411 61.15 49.46 -36.99
CA ALA A 411 60.15 48.72 -37.75
C ALA A 411 60.71 48.27 -39.09
N ARG A 412 60.40 47.04 -39.48
CA ARG A 412 60.84 46.51 -40.78
C ARG A 412 59.93 47.08 -41.86
N VAL A 413 60.49 47.23 -43.06
CA VAL A 413 59.73 47.68 -44.23
C VAL A 413 58.49 46.81 -44.44
N GLY A 414 58.61 45.48 -44.31
CA GLY A 414 57.47 44.55 -44.40
C GLY A 414 56.36 44.76 -43.37
N GLU A 415 56.64 45.30 -42.19
CA GLU A 415 55.64 45.56 -41.13
C GLU A 415 54.85 46.86 -41.39
N ARG A 416 55.43 47.79 -42.15
CA ARG A 416 54.85 49.12 -42.45
C ARG A 416 54.21 49.19 -43.84
N LEU A 417 54.32 48.12 -44.63
CA LEU A 417 53.77 48.04 -45.98
C LEU A 417 52.36 47.45 -45.96
N SER A 418 51.43 48.14 -46.59
CA SER A 418 50.10 47.61 -46.92
C SER A 418 50.00 47.44 -48.42
N VAL A 419 49.65 46.24 -48.87
CA VAL A 419 49.61 45.86 -50.28
C VAL A 419 48.19 45.45 -50.66
N GLU A 420 47.77 45.86 -51.87
CA GLU A 420 46.50 45.43 -52.45
C GLU A 420 46.47 43.90 -52.63
N SER A 421 45.33 43.27 -52.30
CA SER A 421 45.22 41.80 -52.29
C SER A 421 45.52 41.19 -53.66
N GLY A 422 46.38 40.17 -53.68
CA GLY A 422 46.83 39.47 -54.89
C GLY A 422 48.15 39.99 -55.48
N TRP A 423 48.69 41.09 -54.96
CA TRP A 423 49.97 41.67 -55.39
C TRP A 423 51.11 41.46 -54.40
N GLU A 424 50.87 40.79 -53.27
CA GLU A 424 51.83 40.61 -52.18
C GLU A 424 53.10 39.89 -52.66
N ASN A 425 52.95 38.83 -53.47
CA ASN A 425 54.09 38.10 -54.05
C ASN A 425 54.89 38.94 -55.04
N ALA A 426 54.22 39.79 -55.82
CA ALA A 426 54.87 40.70 -56.76
C ALA A 426 55.68 41.76 -56.00
N VAL A 427 55.12 42.33 -54.94
CA VAL A 427 55.79 43.34 -54.10
C VAL A 427 56.95 42.72 -53.31
N GLU A 428 56.77 41.53 -52.74
CA GLU A 428 57.82 40.81 -52.02
C GLU A 428 58.97 40.42 -52.96
N SER A 429 58.66 39.91 -54.16
CA SER A 429 59.66 39.61 -55.20
C SER A 429 60.39 40.87 -55.69
N ALA A 430 59.66 41.99 -55.83
CA ALA A 430 60.21 43.27 -56.27
C ALA A 430 61.18 43.88 -55.27
N LEU A 431 60.85 43.82 -53.97
CA LEU A 431 61.67 44.36 -52.90
C LEU A 431 62.82 43.43 -52.52
N GLY A 432 62.62 42.11 -52.63
CA GLY A 432 63.60 41.12 -52.19
C GLY A 432 64.03 41.42 -50.75
N GLN A 433 65.35 41.52 -50.53
CA GLN A 433 65.91 41.76 -49.19
C GLN A 433 65.59 43.16 -48.61
N LEU A 434 65.06 44.11 -49.41
CA LEU A 434 64.60 45.40 -48.88
C LEU A 434 63.35 45.27 -47.99
N ILE A 435 62.60 44.16 -48.09
CA ILE A 435 61.45 43.92 -47.21
C ILE A 435 61.87 43.72 -45.75
N GLU A 436 63.09 43.22 -45.53
CA GLU A 436 63.76 43.06 -44.23
C GLU A 436 64.45 44.36 -43.78
N GLY A 437 64.42 45.39 -44.62
CA GLY A 437 65.09 46.67 -44.37
C GLY A 437 64.54 47.37 -43.13
N VAL A 438 65.41 48.07 -42.43
CA VAL A 438 65.04 48.85 -41.24
C VAL A 438 64.63 50.25 -41.67
N LEU A 439 63.50 50.69 -41.14
CA LEU A 439 63.05 52.06 -41.31
C LEU A 439 63.84 53.01 -40.41
N VAL A 440 64.49 53.99 -41.01
CA VAL A 440 65.30 55.03 -40.37
C VAL A 440 64.84 56.41 -40.86
N ALA A 441 65.20 57.49 -40.17
CA ALA A 441 64.78 58.82 -40.60
C ALA A 441 65.49 59.29 -41.89
N ALA A 442 66.82 59.19 -41.92
CA ALA A 442 67.68 59.68 -43.02
C ALA A 442 68.79 58.66 -43.33
N PRO A 443 68.56 57.70 -44.26
CA PRO A 443 69.55 56.67 -44.61
C PRO A 443 70.88 57.23 -45.11
N GLU A 444 70.87 58.34 -45.83
CA GLU A 444 72.04 59.00 -46.41
C GLU A 444 73.07 59.47 -45.39
N GLN A 445 72.64 59.77 -44.16
CA GLN A 445 73.53 60.21 -43.08
C GLN A 445 74.40 59.07 -42.53
N LEU A 446 74.00 57.82 -42.78
CA LEU A 446 74.66 56.62 -42.27
C LEU A 446 75.63 56.00 -43.29
N VAL A 447 75.76 56.58 -44.49
CA VAL A 447 76.53 56.00 -45.61
C VAL A 447 78.04 55.95 -45.34
N GLY A 448 78.62 57.02 -44.77
CA GLY A 448 80.06 57.07 -44.47
C GLY A 448 80.50 56.01 -43.45
N GLU A 449 79.53 55.54 -42.66
CA GLU A 449 79.73 54.65 -41.54
C GLU A 449 79.43 53.18 -41.92
N LEU A 450 78.97 52.91 -43.16
CA LEU A 450 78.77 51.55 -43.71
C LEU A 450 80.09 50.81 -43.96
N ALA A 451 81.22 51.53 -44.02
CA ALA A 451 82.55 50.93 -44.18
C ALA A 451 82.91 49.98 -43.02
N GLU A 452 82.28 50.15 -41.85
CA GLU A 452 82.49 49.37 -40.63
C GLU A 452 81.68 48.06 -40.58
N LEU A 453 80.78 47.81 -41.53
CA LEU A 453 79.86 46.66 -41.53
C LEU A 453 80.60 45.31 -41.68
N GLY A 454 81.78 45.31 -42.31
CA GLY A 454 82.50 44.08 -42.66
C GLY A 454 81.70 43.20 -43.63
N ASP A 455 81.66 41.89 -43.38
CA ASP A 455 80.85 40.95 -44.16
C ASP A 455 79.39 40.95 -43.66
N GLY A 456 78.50 41.56 -44.44
CA GLY A 456 77.07 41.61 -44.13
C GLY A 456 76.23 42.25 -45.22
N ARG A 457 74.90 42.10 -45.13
CA ARG A 457 73.94 42.81 -45.98
C ARG A 457 72.97 43.58 -45.09
N ILE A 458 72.75 44.85 -45.43
CA ILE A 458 71.83 45.72 -44.70
C ILE A 458 71.07 46.60 -45.68
N ALA A 459 69.80 46.82 -45.39
CA ALA A 459 68.95 47.77 -46.10
C ALA A 459 68.40 48.78 -45.10
N LEU A 460 68.66 50.06 -45.34
CA LEU A 460 68.15 51.19 -44.55
C LEU A 460 67.24 52.01 -45.45
N VAL A 461 66.03 52.30 -44.98
CA VAL A 461 64.98 52.92 -45.77
C VAL A 461 64.38 54.08 -45.00
N SER A 462 64.18 55.23 -45.65
CA SER A 462 63.55 56.38 -45.00
C SER A 462 62.06 56.10 -44.71
N ASP A 463 61.60 56.33 -43.47
CA ASP A 463 60.17 56.22 -43.08
C ASP A 463 59.29 57.41 -43.55
N SER A 464 59.82 58.28 -44.42
CA SER A 464 59.02 59.37 -45.01
C SER A 464 57.78 58.82 -45.77
N GLN A 465 56.62 59.45 -45.58
CA GLN A 465 55.36 59.12 -46.27
C GLN A 465 54.82 60.32 -47.06
N GLU A 466 55.67 60.91 -47.91
CA GLU A 466 55.26 61.92 -48.87
C GLU A 466 54.42 61.34 -50.01
N ALA A 467 53.46 62.12 -50.50
CA ALA A 467 52.65 61.75 -51.65
C ALA A 467 53.51 61.63 -52.91
N LEU A 468 53.51 60.45 -53.52
CA LEU A 468 54.20 60.16 -54.77
C LEU A 468 53.19 60.02 -55.90
N ASN A 469 53.33 60.81 -56.96
CA ASN A 469 52.52 60.64 -58.17
C ASN A 469 53.16 59.54 -59.03
N VAL A 470 52.46 58.42 -59.18
CA VAL A 470 52.94 57.22 -59.89
C VAL A 470 51.98 56.85 -60.99
N ALA A 471 52.51 56.27 -62.07
CA ALA A 471 51.66 55.79 -63.16
C ALA A 471 50.66 54.74 -62.63
N PRO A 472 49.41 54.69 -63.15
CA PRO A 472 48.43 53.70 -62.72
C PRO A 472 48.89 52.25 -62.94
N THR A 473 49.73 52.05 -63.97
CA THR A 473 50.34 50.76 -64.29
C THR A 473 51.53 50.43 -63.39
N SER A 474 51.95 51.30 -62.48
CA SER A 474 53.06 51.07 -61.56
C SER A 474 52.67 50.17 -60.40
N LEU A 475 53.56 49.28 -59.98
CA LEU A 475 53.41 48.49 -58.76
C LEU A 475 53.33 49.38 -57.50
N ALA A 476 53.94 50.57 -57.53
CA ALA A 476 53.82 51.54 -56.44
C ALA A 476 52.40 52.07 -56.21
N ALA A 477 51.50 51.93 -57.20
CA ALA A 477 50.08 52.25 -57.05
C ALA A 477 49.32 51.18 -56.23
N LYS A 478 49.88 49.96 -56.15
CA LYS A 478 49.32 48.80 -55.42
C LYS A 478 49.84 48.68 -53.98
N VAL A 479 50.63 49.66 -53.54
CA VAL A 479 51.35 49.64 -52.25
C VAL A 479 51.20 50.98 -51.53
N GLN A 480 50.84 50.90 -50.25
CA GLN A 480 50.91 52.00 -49.29
C GLN A 480 52.05 51.75 -48.30
N GLY A 481 52.81 52.79 -47.97
CA GLY A 481 54.00 52.68 -47.12
C GLY A 481 55.05 53.74 -47.44
N PRO A 482 56.30 53.54 -46.98
CA PRO A 482 57.37 54.52 -47.11
C PRO A 482 57.62 54.97 -48.55
N THR A 483 57.73 56.27 -48.77
CA THR A 483 57.90 56.88 -50.10
C THR A 483 59.16 56.40 -50.80
N ALA A 484 60.22 56.10 -50.06
CA ALA A 484 61.44 55.51 -50.61
C ALA A 484 61.18 54.16 -51.30
N ILE A 485 60.36 53.30 -50.70
CA ILE A 485 59.95 52.01 -51.28
C ILE A 485 59.03 52.23 -52.48
N ARG A 486 58.05 53.12 -52.33
CA ARG A 486 57.13 53.44 -53.44
C ARG A 486 57.87 54.06 -54.63
N ARG A 487 58.95 54.82 -54.42
CA ARG A 487 59.83 55.33 -55.49
C ARG A 487 60.58 54.20 -56.21
N LEU A 488 61.10 53.21 -55.47
CA LEU A 488 61.76 52.03 -56.06
C LEU A 488 60.79 51.20 -56.90
N LEU A 489 59.55 51.06 -56.44
CA LEU A 489 58.50 50.35 -57.16
C LEU A 489 57.87 51.18 -58.29
N ALA A 490 58.14 52.49 -58.38
CA ALA A 490 57.49 53.40 -59.32
C ALA A 490 57.74 53.02 -60.79
N ARG A 491 58.97 52.57 -61.10
CA ARG A 491 59.44 52.14 -62.43
C ARG A 491 59.22 50.65 -62.73
N LEU A 492 58.55 49.96 -61.81
CA LEU A 492 58.18 48.57 -61.98
C LEU A 492 56.68 48.53 -62.26
N HIS A 493 56.30 48.17 -63.47
CA HIS A 493 54.91 48.12 -63.86
C HIS A 493 54.27 46.79 -63.51
N ALA A 494 53.02 46.82 -63.06
CA ALA A 494 52.25 45.67 -62.63
C ALA A 494 51.42 45.12 -63.81
N ALA A 495 51.58 43.83 -64.09
CA ALA A 495 50.78 43.09 -65.08
C ALA A 495 50.11 41.87 -64.45
N GLU A 496 48.95 41.48 -64.98
CA GLU A 496 48.17 40.37 -64.44
C GLU A 496 48.84 39.02 -64.70
N ASP A 497 49.38 38.81 -65.91
CA ASP A 497 50.02 37.57 -66.35
C ASP A 497 51.23 37.85 -67.27
N LEU A 498 51.91 36.78 -67.70
CA LEU A 498 53.11 36.86 -68.55
C LEU A 498 52.82 37.44 -69.94
N ASP A 499 51.64 37.21 -70.50
CA ASP A 499 51.26 37.71 -71.82
C ASP A 499 51.00 39.22 -71.78
N ALA A 500 50.26 39.68 -70.76
CA ALA A 500 50.07 41.10 -70.47
C ALA A 500 51.41 41.77 -70.14
N ALA A 501 52.31 41.09 -69.43
CA ALA A 501 53.62 41.63 -69.12
C ALA A 501 54.49 41.85 -70.38
N ARG A 502 54.44 40.92 -71.33
CA ARG A 502 55.16 41.02 -72.61
C ARG A 502 54.59 42.14 -73.50
N ALA A 503 53.27 42.29 -73.54
CA ALA A 503 52.62 43.37 -74.27
C ALA A 503 52.99 44.75 -73.69
N LEU A 504 52.99 44.88 -72.36
CA LEU A 504 53.32 46.11 -71.67
C LEU A 504 54.81 46.48 -71.85
N GLN A 505 55.71 45.50 -71.80
CA GLN A 505 57.15 45.67 -71.99
C GLN A 505 57.50 46.38 -73.31
N ALA A 506 56.79 46.07 -74.40
CA ALA A 506 57.04 46.68 -75.71
C ALA A 506 56.74 48.20 -75.77
N THR A 507 56.04 48.72 -74.76
CA THR A 507 55.63 50.13 -74.67
C THR A 507 56.33 50.90 -73.54
N LEU A 508 57.21 50.23 -72.79
CA LEU A 508 57.91 50.84 -71.66
C LEU A 508 59.07 51.73 -72.11
N ALA A 509 59.39 52.72 -71.28
CA ALA A 509 60.58 53.55 -71.45
C ALA A 509 61.85 52.75 -71.12
N ASP A 510 62.97 53.20 -71.67
CA ASP A 510 64.27 52.58 -71.42
C ASP A 510 64.61 52.60 -69.91
N GLY A 511 64.89 51.41 -69.35
CA GLY A 511 65.13 51.20 -67.91
C GLY A 511 63.92 50.81 -67.05
N ASP A 512 62.69 50.84 -67.57
CA ASP A 512 61.50 50.33 -66.86
C ASP A 512 61.36 48.81 -67.05
N SER A 513 60.64 48.16 -66.13
CA SER A 513 60.39 46.70 -66.19
C SER A 513 58.98 46.36 -65.76
N VAL A 514 58.48 45.20 -66.14
CA VAL A 514 57.16 44.71 -65.77
C VAL A 514 57.29 43.55 -64.79
N ILE A 515 56.39 43.45 -63.82
CA ILE A 515 56.25 42.31 -62.92
C ILE A 515 54.81 41.80 -62.94
N THR A 516 54.67 40.48 -62.99
CA THR A 516 53.38 39.78 -62.89
C THR A 516 52.96 39.62 -61.42
N ARG A 517 51.70 39.24 -61.16
CA ARG A 517 51.25 38.82 -59.82
C ARG A 517 52.05 37.65 -59.25
N GLY A 518 52.56 36.76 -60.11
CA GLY A 518 53.42 35.63 -59.74
C GLY A 518 54.84 36.02 -59.32
N GLY A 519 55.23 37.29 -59.52
CA GLY A 519 56.56 37.79 -59.20
C GLY A 519 57.60 37.55 -60.31
N GLU A 520 57.18 37.15 -61.51
CA GLU A 520 58.03 37.10 -62.70
C GLU A 520 58.29 38.52 -63.22
N ARG A 521 59.57 38.89 -63.39
CA ARG A 521 59.97 40.23 -63.82
C ARG A 521 60.60 40.22 -65.22
N LEU A 522 60.14 41.11 -66.09
CA LEU A 522 60.57 41.23 -67.49
C LEU A 522 61.14 42.63 -67.74
N GLY A 523 62.31 42.71 -68.38
CA GLY A 523 62.93 43.94 -68.84
C GLY A 523 63.60 43.74 -70.19
N ASP A 524 64.01 44.82 -70.86
CA ASP A 524 64.60 44.72 -72.20
C ASP A 524 65.83 43.80 -72.21
N GLY A 525 65.76 42.71 -72.99
CA GLY A 525 66.80 41.67 -73.06
C GLY A 525 66.88 40.66 -71.90
N TRP A 526 65.99 40.67 -70.89
CA TRP A 526 66.06 39.72 -69.78
C TRP A 526 64.71 39.40 -69.11
N VAL A 527 64.63 38.20 -68.52
CA VAL A 527 63.52 37.75 -67.67
C VAL A 527 64.10 37.14 -66.40
N ARG A 528 63.55 37.52 -65.25
CA ARG A 528 63.94 37.01 -63.94
C ARG A 528 62.75 36.38 -63.25
N VAL A 529 62.93 35.13 -62.83
CA VAL A 529 61.94 34.38 -62.05
C VAL A 529 62.56 34.05 -60.70
N SER A 530 61.99 34.58 -59.63
CA SER A 530 62.42 34.29 -58.26
C SER A 530 61.43 33.30 -57.63
N ARG A 531 61.80 32.03 -57.54
CA ARG A 531 61.02 31.01 -56.82
C ARG A 531 61.78 30.62 -55.54
N SER A 532 61.51 31.32 -54.45
CA SER A 532 61.97 30.90 -53.12
C SER A 532 60.99 29.88 -52.53
N GLY A 533 61.49 28.90 -51.75
CA GLY A 533 60.64 27.88 -51.13
C GLY A 533 59.57 28.49 -50.19
N ALA A 534 58.47 27.76 -49.96
CA ALA A 534 57.27 28.22 -49.27
C ALA A 534 57.48 28.86 -47.88
N ALA A 535 58.64 28.64 -47.23
CA ALA A 535 58.98 29.26 -45.95
C ALA A 535 59.42 30.75 -46.05
N LYS A 536 59.86 31.23 -47.23
CA LYS A 536 60.35 32.61 -47.45
C LYS A 536 59.41 33.49 -48.28
N GLN A 537 58.28 32.97 -48.75
CA GLN A 537 57.24 33.74 -49.44
C GLN A 537 56.03 33.95 -48.53
N GLY A 538 55.38 35.11 -48.66
CA GLY A 538 54.11 35.44 -48.03
C GLY A 538 54.21 36.11 -46.66
N ALA A 539 55.28 36.85 -46.35
CA ALA A 539 55.36 37.59 -45.08
C ALA A 539 54.22 38.62 -44.94
N LEU A 540 53.87 39.31 -46.02
CA LEU A 540 52.79 40.30 -46.05
C LEU A 540 51.39 39.66 -45.94
N LEU A 541 51.19 38.48 -46.55
CA LEU A 541 49.94 37.70 -46.45
C LEU A 541 49.69 37.21 -45.02
N ARG A 542 50.75 36.77 -44.33
CA ARG A 542 50.70 36.31 -42.94
C ARG A 542 50.44 37.45 -41.96
N GLU A 543 51.03 38.62 -42.16
CA GLU A 543 50.79 39.80 -41.31
C GLU A 543 49.31 40.20 -41.30
N ARG A 544 48.68 40.20 -42.48
CA ARG A 544 47.24 40.48 -42.60
C ARG A 544 46.40 39.44 -41.87
N GLU A 545 46.74 38.16 -41.98
CA GLU A 545 46.04 37.07 -41.29
C GLU A 545 46.20 37.14 -39.76
N ILE A 546 47.36 37.59 -39.27
CA ILE A 546 47.60 37.85 -37.84
C ILE A 546 46.67 38.97 -37.33
N VAL A 547 46.56 40.08 -38.06
CA VAL A 547 45.69 41.20 -37.67
C VAL A 547 44.21 40.79 -37.66
N THR A 548 43.73 40.03 -38.65
CA THR A 548 42.34 39.57 -38.68
C THR A 548 42.03 38.58 -37.56
N LEU A 549 42.95 37.64 -37.26
CA LEU A 549 42.77 36.68 -36.17
C LEU A 549 42.74 37.34 -34.78
N ARG A 550 43.53 38.41 -34.56
CA ARG A 550 43.49 39.18 -33.30
C ARG A 550 42.11 39.80 -33.06
N SER A 551 41.57 40.50 -34.06
CA SER A 551 40.22 41.07 -33.98
C SER A 551 39.14 40.01 -33.75
N GLN A 552 39.22 38.86 -34.41
CA GLN A 552 38.28 37.75 -34.19
C GLN A 552 38.35 37.21 -32.76
N ILE A 553 39.53 37.06 -32.18
CA ILE A 553 39.69 36.57 -30.80
C ILE A 553 39.03 37.51 -29.79
N ASP A 554 39.20 38.83 -29.94
CA ASP A 554 38.60 39.82 -29.04
C ASP A 554 37.06 39.73 -29.06
N THR A 555 36.46 39.65 -30.25
CA THR A 555 35.00 39.50 -30.38
C THR A 555 34.46 38.20 -29.76
N LEU A 556 35.20 37.09 -29.90
CA LEU A 556 34.83 35.81 -29.30
C LEU A 556 34.94 35.85 -27.76
N GLN A 557 35.89 36.60 -27.20
CA GLN A 557 36.04 36.76 -25.75
C GLN A 557 34.91 37.59 -25.12
N GLU A 558 34.48 38.67 -25.77
CA GLU A 558 33.33 39.46 -25.32
C GLU A 558 32.05 38.62 -25.32
N ARG A 559 31.86 37.80 -26.37
CA ARG A 559 30.72 36.88 -26.47
C ARG A 559 30.75 35.79 -25.41
N GLU A 560 31.93 35.23 -25.11
CA GLU A 560 32.13 34.25 -24.04
C GLU A 560 31.67 34.80 -22.68
N ALA A 561 32.14 36.00 -22.31
CA ALA A 561 31.80 36.64 -21.04
C ALA A 561 30.29 36.95 -20.91
N ALA A 562 29.65 37.40 -21.99
CA ALA A 562 28.22 37.67 -21.99
C ALA A 562 27.37 36.39 -21.78
N LEU A 563 27.76 35.28 -22.40
CA LEU A 563 27.08 33.98 -22.24
C LEU A 563 27.27 33.40 -20.83
N GLU A 564 28.44 33.57 -20.22
CA GLU A 564 28.69 33.14 -18.84
C GLU A 564 27.76 33.86 -17.84
N GLN A 565 27.54 35.16 -18.01
CA GLN A 565 26.63 35.95 -17.17
C GLN A 565 25.15 35.55 -17.38
N GLN A 566 24.75 35.25 -18.62
CA GLN A 566 23.40 34.75 -18.88
C GLN A 566 23.16 33.37 -18.24
N LEU A 567 24.16 32.49 -18.28
CA LEU A 567 24.08 31.16 -17.67
C LEU A 567 24.01 31.20 -16.14
N SER A 568 24.68 32.17 -15.48
CA SER A 568 24.50 32.34 -14.04
C SER A 568 23.08 32.81 -13.70
N GLY A 569 22.52 33.75 -14.48
CA GLY A 569 21.14 34.19 -14.32
C GLY A 569 20.11 33.06 -14.50
N PHE A 570 20.30 32.18 -15.49
CA PHE A 570 19.42 31.01 -15.66
C PHE A 570 19.51 30.02 -14.50
N ARG A 571 20.68 29.83 -13.88
CA ARG A 571 20.81 28.95 -12.70
C ARG A 571 20.02 29.48 -11.50
N GLU A 572 20.05 30.79 -11.25
CA GLU A 572 19.28 31.40 -10.15
C GLU A 572 17.77 31.30 -10.41
N GLN A 573 17.33 31.57 -11.64
CA GLN A 573 15.93 31.43 -12.03
C GLN A 573 15.45 29.98 -11.93
N LEU A 574 16.31 29.02 -12.28
CA LEU A 574 16.00 27.59 -12.17
C LEU A 574 15.79 27.17 -10.70
N LEU A 575 16.70 27.57 -9.80
CA LEU A 575 16.58 27.28 -8.37
C LEU A 575 15.29 27.86 -7.78
N ALA A 576 14.95 29.11 -8.11
CA ALA A 576 13.71 29.74 -7.68
C ALA A 576 12.46 29.05 -8.25
N GLY A 577 12.51 28.64 -9.53
CA GLY A 577 11.43 27.89 -10.17
C GLY A 577 11.20 26.51 -9.56
N GLU A 578 12.27 25.79 -9.22
CA GLU A 578 12.21 24.49 -8.55
C GLU A 578 11.59 24.59 -7.15
N GLN A 579 11.96 25.61 -6.37
CA GLN A 579 11.35 25.88 -5.06
C GLN A 579 9.84 26.20 -5.16
N GLN A 580 9.44 27.03 -6.13
CA GLN A 580 8.03 27.34 -6.36
C GLN A 580 7.22 26.11 -6.78
N ARG A 581 7.81 25.23 -7.62
CA ARG A 581 7.20 23.95 -7.99
C ARG A 581 7.01 23.05 -6.76
N GLU A 582 8.02 22.91 -5.91
CA GLU A 582 7.93 22.09 -4.69
C GLU A 582 6.91 22.61 -3.68
N GLU A 583 6.78 23.93 -3.54
CA GLU A 583 5.74 24.54 -2.70
C GLU A 583 4.33 24.25 -3.24
N ALA A 584 4.11 24.45 -4.54
CA ALA A 584 2.84 24.12 -5.19
C ALA A 584 2.50 22.61 -5.07
N GLN A 585 3.51 21.74 -5.20
CA GLN A 585 3.36 20.29 -5.03
C GLN A 585 2.92 19.93 -3.60
N ARG A 586 3.48 20.59 -2.57
CA ARG A 586 3.10 20.39 -1.17
C ARG A 586 1.67 20.85 -0.90
N GLN A 587 1.26 21.99 -1.45
CA GLN A 587 -0.11 22.50 -1.34
C GLN A 587 -1.11 21.56 -2.01
N LEU A 588 -0.79 21.04 -3.21
CA LEU A 588 -1.61 20.03 -3.90
C LEU A 588 -1.80 18.76 -3.05
N TYR A 589 -0.73 18.28 -2.41
CA TYR A 589 -0.81 17.09 -1.55
C TYR A 589 -1.72 17.32 -0.33
N GLN A 590 -1.64 18.49 0.31
CA GLN A 590 -2.51 18.85 1.43
C GLN A 590 -3.98 18.97 1.00
N ALA A 591 -4.25 19.62 -0.13
CA ALA A 591 -5.61 19.72 -0.69
C ALA A 591 -6.17 18.32 -1.01
N HIS A 592 -5.35 17.44 -1.61
CA HIS A 592 -5.77 16.06 -1.93
C HIS A 592 -6.17 15.27 -0.69
N ARG A 593 -5.42 15.40 0.40
CA ARG A 593 -5.76 14.79 1.68
C ARG A 593 -7.09 15.35 2.23
N SER A 594 -7.29 16.66 2.18
CA SER A 594 -8.53 17.30 2.65
C SER A 594 -9.75 16.85 1.86
N VAL A 595 -9.65 16.77 0.53
CA VAL A 595 -10.74 16.27 -0.33
C VAL A 595 -11.04 14.80 -0.01
N SER A 596 -10.02 13.98 0.19
CA SER A 596 -10.20 12.56 0.55
C SER A 596 -10.89 12.39 1.90
N GLU A 597 -10.54 13.21 2.89
CA GLU A 597 -11.15 13.19 4.23
C GLU A 597 -12.63 13.62 4.18
N LEU A 598 -12.92 14.73 3.48
CA LEU A 598 -14.30 15.19 3.25
C LEU A 598 -15.12 14.16 2.47
N GLY A 599 -14.52 13.50 1.47
CA GLY A 599 -15.18 12.43 0.71
C GLY A 599 -15.56 11.24 1.58
N GLY A 600 -14.69 10.85 2.53
CA GLY A 600 -14.99 9.81 3.52
C GLY A 600 -16.10 10.23 4.49
N GLN A 601 -16.09 11.47 4.97
CA GLN A 601 -17.14 12.01 5.83
C GLN A 601 -18.49 12.07 5.10
N LEU A 602 -18.48 12.50 3.84
CA LEU A 602 -19.66 12.57 2.97
C LEU A 602 -20.28 11.17 2.77
N GLN A 603 -19.46 10.17 2.44
CA GLN A 603 -19.93 8.79 2.27
C GLN A 603 -20.50 8.22 3.58
N SER A 604 -19.88 8.52 4.72
CA SER A 604 -20.40 8.12 6.03
C SER A 604 -21.76 8.76 6.34
N GLN A 605 -21.92 10.06 6.07
CA GLN A 605 -23.19 10.75 6.29
C GLN A 605 -24.28 10.32 5.31
N GLN A 606 -23.93 10.07 4.04
CA GLN A 606 -24.86 9.48 3.07
C GLN A 606 -25.39 8.14 3.57
N GLY A 607 -24.50 7.27 4.07
CA GLY A 607 -24.91 5.99 4.66
C GLY A 607 -25.84 6.15 5.87
N LYS A 608 -25.64 7.17 6.71
CA LYS A 608 -26.56 7.47 7.83
C LYS A 608 -27.92 7.96 7.34
N VAL A 609 -27.98 8.82 6.33
CA VAL A 609 -29.24 9.28 5.73
C VAL A 609 -30.00 8.11 5.11
N GLU A 610 -29.33 7.26 4.33
CA GLU A 610 -29.95 6.08 3.72
C GLU A 610 -30.42 5.05 4.75
N ALA A 611 -29.62 4.80 5.80
CA ALA A 611 -30.02 3.93 6.91
C ALA A 611 -31.23 4.49 7.68
N ALA A 612 -31.27 5.80 7.92
CA ALA A 612 -32.41 6.45 8.56
C ALA A 612 -33.67 6.35 7.68
N ARG A 613 -33.57 6.61 6.36
CA ARG A 613 -34.69 6.46 5.41
C ARG A 613 -35.24 5.04 5.39
N THR A 614 -34.37 4.04 5.21
CA THR A 614 -34.80 2.63 5.19
C THR A 614 -35.41 2.18 6.52
N ARG A 615 -34.89 2.67 7.66
CA ARG A 615 -35.47 2.40 8.98
C ARG A 615 -36.85 3.04 9.13
N ILE A 616 -36.99 4.28 8.67
CA ILE A 616 -38.26 5.02 8.62
C ILE A 616 -39.31 4.24 7.82
N ASP A 617 -39.00 3.86 6.57
CA ASP A 617 -39.94 3.17 5.69
C ASP A 617 -40.41 1.84 6.30
N ARG A 618 -39.47 1.12 6.94
CA ARG A 618 -39.78 -0.13 7.65
C ARG A 618 -40.68 0.10 8.87
N ILE A 619 -40.37 1.12 9.68
CA ILE A 619 -41.19 1.47 10.84
C ILE A 619 -42.60 1.86 10.40
N GLU A 620 -42.74 2.65 9.34
CA GLU A 620 -44.03 3.06 8.79
C GLU A 620 -44.83 1.85 8.28
N GLY A 621 -44.19 0.91 7.58
CA GLY A 621 -44.81 -0.35 7.18
C GLY A 621 -45.28 -1.21 8.37
N GLU A 622 -44.44 -1.35 9.40
CA GLU A 622 -44.80 -2.07 10.64
C GLU A 622 -45.94 -1.38 11.40
N LEU A 623 -45.97 -0.04 11.43
CA LEU A 623 -47.05 0.74 12.06
C LEU A 623 -48.39 0.54 11.37
N VAL A 624 -48.43 0.51 10.03
CA VAL A 624 -49.67 0.25 9.28
C VAL A 624 -50.23 -1.13 9.63
N GLN A 625 -49.39 -2.17 9.64
CA GLN A 625 -49.82 -3.52 9.99
C GLN A 625 -50.31 -3.62 11.46
N LEU A 626 -49.64 -2.93 12.38
CA LEU A 626 -50.05 -2.90 13.79
C LEU A 626 -51.39 -2.18 13.98
N LEU A 627 -51.65 -1.11 13.23
CA LEU A 627 -52.94 -0.41 13.27
C LEU A 627 -54.07 -1.32 12.77
N GLU A 628 -53.89 -2.03 11.66
CA GLU A 628 -54.87 -3.01 11.17
C GLU A 628 -55.12 -4.15 12.19
N THR A 629 -54.04 -4.64 12.82
CA THR A 629 -54.12 -5.68 13.86
C THR A 629 -54.87 -5.18 15.10
N LEU A 630 -54.63 -3.93 15.50
CA LEU A 630 -55.32 -3.29 16.62
C LEU A 630 -56.81 -3.11 16.35
N ASP A 631 -57.18 -2.65 15.17
CA ASP A 631 -58.58 -2.45 14.81
C ASP A 631 -59.33 -3.78 14.75
N SER A 632 -58.75 -4.80 14.10
CA SER A 632 -59.30 -6.16 14.08
C SER A 632 -59.41 -6.77 15.49
N GLY A 633 -58.36 -6.64 16.31
CA GLY A 633 -58.34 -7.13 17.68
C GLY A 633 -59.40 -6.46 18.56
N ARG A 634 -59.57 -5.14 18.45
CA ARG A 634 -60.59 -4.39 19.20
C ARG A 634 -62.01 -4.80 18.81
N GLU A 635 -62.26 -5.07 17.54
CA GLU A 635 -63.57 -5.56 17.08
C GLU A 635 -63.85 -6.96 17.64
N GLN A 636 -62.87 -7.86 17.60
CA GLN A 636 -63.02 -9.21 18.17
C GLN A 636 -63.25 -9.18 19.68
N VAL A 637 -62.57 -8.30 20.43
CA VAL A 637 -62.85 -8.07 21.86
C VAL A 637 -64.29 -7.63 22.06
N ARG A 638 -64.79 -6.68 21.24
CA ARG A 638 -66.15 -6.17 21.34
C ARG A 638 -67.18 -7.28 21.11
N GLU A 639 -66.99 -8.11 20.09
CA GLU A 639 -67.87 -9.26 19.81
C GLU A 639 -67.84 -10.29 20.94
N ALA A 640 -66.66 -10.66 21.45
CA ALA A 640 -66.53 -11.64 22.53
C ALA A 640 -67.18 -11.14 23.83
N ARG A 641 -67.07 -9.83 24.13
CA ARG A 641 -67.76 -9.21 25.27
C ARG A 641 -69.28 -9.24 25.12
N ALA A 642 -69.81 -9.02 23.91
CA ALA A 642 -71.25 -9.12 23.67
C ALA A 642 -71.77 -10.55 23.92
N ARG A 643 -71.06 -11.57 23.40
CA ARG A 643 -71.41 -12.99 23.64
C ARG A 643 -71.31 -13.39 25.11
N LEU A 644 -70.33 -12.84 25.82
CA LEU A 644 -70.19 -13.04 27.27
C LEU A 644 -71.39 -12.44 28.02
N ASP A 645 -71.85 -11.25 27.65
CA ASP A 645 -73.02 -10.59 28.25
C ASP A 645 -74.31 -11.39 27.99
N ASP A 646 -74.48 -11.92 26.78
CA ASP A 646 -75.58 -12.83 26.43
C ASP A 646 -75.57 -14.10 27.30
N ALA A 647 -74.40 -14.71 27.50
CA ALA A 647 -74.26 -15.90 28.34
C ALA A 647 -74.56 -15.61 29.81
N VAL A 648 -74.11 -14.46 30.34
CA VAL A 648 -74.40 -14.02 31.71
C VAL A 648 -75.90 -13.75 31.89
N THR A 649 -76.54 -13.12 30.90
CA THR A 649 -77.99 -12.87 30.92
C THR A 649 -78.78 -14.18 30.93
N SER A 650 -78.41 -15.13 30.07
CA SER A 650 -79.01 -16.48 30.03
C SER A 650 -78.85 -17.24 31.36
N MET A 651 -77.69 -17.12 32.02
CA MET A 651 -77.50 -17.66 33.37
C MET A 651 -78.46 -17.04 34.40
N GLY A 652 -78.69 -15.72 34.31
CA GLY A 652 -79.65 -15.01 35.16
C GLY A 652 -81.10 -15.49 34.98
N ASP A 653 -81.53 -15.66 33.74
CA ASP A 653 -82.88 -16.17 33.41
C ASP A 653 -83.08 -17.61 33.90
N LEU A 654 -82.05 -18.46 33.76
CA LEU A 654 -82.08 -19.84 34.23
C LEU A 654 -82.19 -19.93 35.77
N GLU A 655 -81.58 -19.03 36.53
CA GLU A 655 -81.71 -19.00 37.99
C GLU A 655 -83.17 -18.77 38.44
N ALA A 656 -83.95 -17.97 37.69
CA ALA A 656 -85.38 -17.78 37.95
C ALA A 656 -86.20 -19.06 37.71
N VAL A 657 -85.88 -19.82 36.66
CA VAL A 657 -86.52 -21.12 36.35
C VAL A 657 -86.20 -22.16 37.42
N ARG A 658 -84.96 -22.18 37.92
CA ARG A 658 -84.55 -23.06 39.02
C ARG A 658 -85.42 -22.87 40.26
N ALA A 659 -85.63 -21.62 40.67
CA ALA A 659 -86.44 -21.31 41.85
C ALA A 659 -87.90 -21.78 41.70
N ALA A 660 -88.47 -21.68 40.49
CA ALA A 660 -89.81 -22.17 40.19
C ALA A 660 -89.89 -23.71 40.26
N LEU A 661 -88.93 -24.43 39.65
CA LEU A 661 -88.88 -25.89 39.67
C LEU A 661 -88.65 -26.46 41.07
N GLU A 662 -87.82 -25.81 41.90
CA GLU A 662 -87.60 -26.24 43.30
C GLU A 662 -88.87 -26.08 44.15
N GLY A 663 -89.69 -25.05 43.88
CA GLY A 663 -91.00 -24.85 44.51
C GLY A 663 -92.01 -25.92 44.10
N GLU A 664 -92.09 -26.23 42.81
CA GLU A 664 -92.99 -27.26 42.26
C GLU A 664 -92.65 -28.66 42.80
N ARG A 665 -91.36 -28.99 42.94
CA ARG A 665 -90.90 -30.28 43.51
C ARG A 665 -91.51 -30.56 44.87
N ARG A 666 -91.54 -29.56 45.75
CA ARG A 666 -92.08 -29.70 47.11
C ARG A 666 -93.56 -30.06 47.06
N GLN A 667 -94.34 -29.33 46.26
CA GLN A 667 -95.77 -29.57 46.11
C GLN A 667 -96.08 -30.95 45.55
N LEU A 668 -95.36 -31.39 44.52
CA LEU A 668 -95.57 -32.71 43.91
C LEU A 668 -95.16 -33.86 44.84
N THR A 669 -94.08 -33.69 45.62
CA THR A 669 -93.62 -34.70 46.59
C THR A 669 -94.66 -34.90 47.69
N ASP A 670 -95.19 -33.81 48.25
CA ASP A 670 -96.22 -33.85 49.30
C ASP A 670 -97.52 -34.51 48.79
N ALA A 671 -97.95 -34.18 47.56
CA ALA A 671 -99.13 -34.78 46.94
C ALA A 671 -98.97 -36.29 46.71
N ARG A 672 -97.78 -36.73 46.30
CA ARG A 672 -97.45 -38.15 46.10
C ARG A 672 -97.43 -38.92 47.43
N ASP A 673 -96.87 -38.34 48.49
CA ASP A 673 -96.86 -38.98 49.81
C ASP A 673 -98.28 -39.12 50.39
N GLN A 674 -99.13 -38.09 50.26
CA GLN A 674 -100.55 -38.17 50.66
C GLN A 674 -101.32 -39.25 49.88
N ALA A 675 -101.15 -39.29 48.56
CA ALA A 675 -101.80 -40.29 47.72
C ALA A 675 -101.36 -41.72 48.08
N ARG A 676 -100.08 -41.90 48.41
CA ARG A 676 -99.49 -43.19 48.82
C ARG A 676 -100.08 -43.69 50.14
N ASP A 677 -100.20 -42.82 51.13
CA ASP A 677 -100.76 -43.18 52.43
C ASP A 677 -102.25 -43.53 52.33
N HIS A 678 -103.02 -42.78 51.54
CA HIS A 678 -104.43 -43.10 51.28
C HIS A 678 -104.62 -44.44 50.56
N ALA A 679 -103.84 -44.71 49.50
CA ALA A 679 -103.91 -45.98 48.78
C ALA A 679 -103.51 -47.17 49.68
N ARG A 680 -102.51 -46.99 50.54
CA ARG A 680 -102.07 -48.01 51.50
C ARG A 680 -103.17 -48.38 52.49
N ASN A 681 -103.81 -47.40 53.12
CA ASN A 681 -104.81 -47.63 54.17
C ASN A 681 -106.04 -48.36 53.65
N VAL A 682 -106.55 -47.98 52.46
CA VAL A 682 -107.71 -48.64 51.86
C VAL A 682 -107.36 -50.07 51.43
N ARG A 683 -106.18 -50.29 50.85
CA ARG A 683 -105.69 -51.63 50.48
C ARG A 683 -105.57 -52.57 51.69
N GLU A 684 -105.01 -52.09 52.79
CA GLU A 684 -104.88 -52.89 54.02
C GLU A 684 -106.27 -53.25 54.60
N SER A 685 -107.22 -52.31 54.56
CA SER A 685 -108.59 -52.52 55.03
C SER A 685 -109.38 -53.49 54.13
N ALA A 686 -109.28 -53.35 52.81
CA ALA A 686 -109.90 -54.25 51.83
C ALA A 686 -109.34 -55.68 51.95
N HIS A 687 -108.02 -55.81 52.10
CA HIS A 687 -107.36 -57.11 52.23
C HIS A 687 -107.74 -57.83 53.53
N ALA A 688 -107.78 -57.11 54.66
CA ALA A 688 -108.21 -57.66 55.93
C ALA A 688 -109.65 -58.20 55.87
N LEU A 689 -110.56 -57.43 55.25
CA LEU A 689 -111.96 -57.86 55.10
C LEU A 689 -112.08 -59.05 54.13
N ALA A 690 -111.36 -59.05 53.01
CA ALA A 690 -111.34 -60.17 52.06
C ALA A 690 -110.90 -61.49 52.71
N LEU A 691 -109.85 -61.45 53.54
CA LEU A 691 -109.38 -62.62 54.31
C LEU A 691 -110.45 -63.16 55.25
N THR A 692 -111.15 -62.28 55.96
CA THR A 692 -112.24 -62.70 56.87
C THR A 692 -113.42 -63.30 56.12
N LEU A 693 -113.77 -62.73 54.97
CA LEU A 693 -114.89 -63.16 54.12
C LEU A 693 -114.58 -64.49 53.44
N GLU A 694 -113.36 -64.66 52.95
CA GLU A 694 -112.89 -65.93 52.37
C GLU A 694 -112.85 -67.02 53.43
N SER A 695 -112.38 -66.73 54.65
CA SER A 695 -112.43 -67.69 55.76
C SER A 695 -113.87 -68.12 56.09
N GLN A 696 -114.81 -67.17 56.12
CA GLN A 696 -116.24 -67.46 56.39
C GLN A 696 -116.91 -68.20 55.24
N ARG A 697 -116.66 -67.84 53.98
CA ARG A 697 -117.12 -68.56 52.78
C ARG A 697 -116.56 -69.97 52.73
N THR A 698 -115.28 -70.14 53.05
CA THR A 698 -114.67 -71.48 53.14
C THR A 698 -115.30 -72.30 54.26
N GLN A 699 -115.66 -71.68 55.40
CA GLN A 699 -116.42 -72.34 56.46
C GLN A 699 -117.85 -72.70 56.04
N ILE A 700 -118.57 -71.82 55.34
CA ILE A 700 -119.92 -72.11 54.80
C ILE A 700 -119.86 -73.19 53.73
N ALA A 701 -118.92 -73.11 52.79
CA ALA A 701 -118.75 -74.09 51.72
C ALA A 701 -118.34 -75.43 52.32
N SER A 702 -117.38 -75.46 53.25
CA SER A 702 -116.96 -76.69 53.92
C SER A 702 -118.07 -77.31 54.76
N LEU A 703 -118.89 -76.53 55.48
CA LEU A 703 -120.06 -77.04 56.22
C LEU A 703 -121.22 -77.44 55.29
N SER A 704 -121.51 -76.67 54.24
CA SER A 704 -122.61 -76.95 53.30
C SER A 704 -122.29 -78.20 52.51
N GLN A 705 -121.05 -78.28 52.02
CA GLN A 705 -120.54 -79.43 51.33
C GLN A 705 -120.29 -80.58 52.32
N ALA A 706 -119.99 -80.38 53.61
CA ALA A 706 -119.96 -81.47 54.59
C ALA A 706 -121.35 -82.05 54.82
N LEU A 707 -122.39 -81.23 54.94
CA LEU A 707 -123.78 -81.69 55.08
C LEU A 707 -124.32 -82.36 53.81
N GLU A 708 -124.05 -81.78 52.65
CA GLU A 708 -124.45 -82.34 51.36
C GLU A 708 -123.63 -83.59 51.01
N ARG A 709 -122.32 -83.61 51.33
CA ARG A 709 -121.49 -84.83 51.25
C ARG A 709 -121.94 -85.86 52.26
N MET A 710 -122.29 -85.53 53.50
CA MET A 710 -122.75 -86.55 54.44
C MET A 710 -124.12 -87.10 54.04
N SER A 711 -125.02 -86.26 53.53
CA SER A 711 -126.31 -86.71 52.99
C SER A 711 -126.16 -87.56 51.72
N SER A 712 -125.27 -87.16 50.81
CA SER A 712 -124.98 -87.85 49.55
C SER A 712 -124.08 -89.08 49.72
N GLN A 713 -123.04 -89.05 50.56
CA GLN A 713 -122.18 -90.18 50.93
C GLN A 713 -123.01 -91.29 51.56
N ARG A 714 -124.05 -90.97 52.34
CA ARG A 714 -124.96 -92.01 52.82
C ARG A 714 -125.66 -92.76 51.67
N GLY A 715 -126.01 -92.08 50.57
CA GLY A 715 -126.62 -92.69 49.38
C GLY A 715 -125.61 -93.25 48.37
N GLN A 716 -124.42 -92.65 48.26
CA GLN A 716 -123.35 -92.99 47.33
C GLN A 716 -122.48 -94.13 47.84
N LEU A 717 -122.22 -94.26 49.15
CA LEU A 717 -121.52 -95.41 49.71
C LEU A 717 -122.27 -96.73 49.45
N ASP A 718 -123.60 -96.65 49.32
CA ASP A 718 -124.49 -97.75 48.95
C ASP A 718 -124.37 -98.13 47.45
N THR A 719 -124.10 -97.16 46.57
CA THR A 719 -123.95 -97.39 45.10
C THR A 719 -122.50 -97.69 44.69
N ARG A 720 -121.52 -97.08 45.37
CA ARG A 720 -120.06 -97.12 45.09
C ARG A 720 -119.44 -98.49 45.35
N LEU A 721 -119.98 -99.29 46.28
CA LEU A 721 -119.55 -100.69 46.48
C LEU A 721 -119.80 -101.56 45.23
N GLY A 722 -120.83 -101.23 44.44
CA GLY A 722 -121.19 -101.95 43.21
C GLY A 722 -120.32 -101.58 42.00
N GLU A 723 -119.90 -100.31 41.87
CA GLU A 723 -119.17 -99.81 40.69
C GLU A 723 -117.65 -100.03 40.77
N LEU A 724 -117.07 -100.02 41.98
CA LEU A 724 -115.63 -100.21 42.18
C LEU A 724 -115.12 -101.61 41.81
N HIS A 725 -116.00 -102.62 41.74
CA HIS A 725 -115.64 -103.96 41.28
C HIS A 725 -115.47 -104.07 39.76
N ALA A 726 -116.11 -103.20 38.97
CA ALA A 726 -116.13 -103.32 37.50
C ALA A 726 -115.00 -102.55 36.79
N GLN A 727 -114.33 -101.61 37.47
CA GLN A 727 -113.36 -100.68 36.85
C GLN A 727 -111.89 -101.08 37.03
N LEU A 728 -111.57 -102.15 37.76
CA LEU A 728 -110.19 -102.57 38.01
C LEU A 728 -109.58 -103.49 36.91
N ASP A 729 -110.38 -103.97 35.96
CA ASP A 729 -109.98 -105.03 35.02
C ASP A 729 -109.40 -104.58 33.65
N GLN A 730 -109.17 -103.28 33.36
CA GLN A 730 -108.96 -102.82 31.95
C GLN A 730 -107.81 -101.82 31.56
N GLY A 731 -106.82 -101.38 32.35
CA GLY A 731 -105.97 -100.23 31.89
C GLY A 731 -104.47 -100.15 32.21
N ASP A 732 -103.57 -100.77 31.42
CA ASP A 732 -102.10 -100.63 31.62
C ASP A 732 -101.17 -100.48 30.36
N THR A 733 -101.66 -100.33 29.12
CA THR A 733 -100.80 -100.35 27.89
C THR A 733 -100.27 -99.02 27.26
N PRO A 734 -100.81 -97.80 27.45
CA PRO A 734 -100.39 -96.61 26.65
C PRO A 734 -99.14 -95.81 27.10
N VAL A 735 -98.58 -96.02 28.30
CA VAL A 735 -97.63 -95.06 28.91
C VAL A 735 -96.17 -95.20 28.43
N GLN A 736 -95.75 -96.40 28.00
CA GLN A 736 -94.34 -96.69 27.73
C GLN A 736 -93.79 -96.11 26.41
N ASN A 737 -94.65 -95.87 25.41
CA ASN A 737 -94.21 -95.43 24.08
C ASN A 737 -93.80 -93.94 24.03
N LEU A 738 -94.44 -93.09 24.84
CA LEU A 738 -94.19 -91.63 24.82
C LEU A 738 -92.85 -91.24 25.47
N GLN A 739 -92.32 -92.05 26.39
CA GLN A 739 -91.06 -91.77 27.08
C GLN A 739 -89.82 -92.00 26.19
N ALA A 740 -89.90 -92.86 25.17
CA ALA A 740 -88.78 -93.17 24.29
C ALA A 740 -88.47 -92.06 23.26
N GLU A 741 -89.48 -91.33 22.78
CA GLU A 741 -89.30 -90.29 21.76
C GLU A 741 -88.65 -89.00 22.34
N HIS A 742 -88.91 -88.68 23.61
CA HIS A 742 -88.33 -87.53 24.30
C HIS A 742 -86.81 -87.62 24.46
N GLN A 743 -86.29 -88.81 24.76
CA GLN A 743 -84.85 -89.04 24.94
C GLN A 743 -84.03 -88.84 23.65
N ASN A 744 -84.59 -89.13 22.47
CA ASN A 744 -83.88 -88.97 21.20
C ASN A 744 -83.67 -87.49 20.82
N ALA A 745 -84.66 -86.63 21.05
CA ALA A 745 -84.59 -85.20 20.71
C ALA A 745 -83.57 -84.44 21.59
N LEU A 746 -83.36 -84.88 22.84
CA LEU A 746 -82.33 -84.33 23.73
C LEU A 746 -80.91 -84.57 23.19
N GLY A 747 -80.69 -85.71 22.53
CA GLY A 747 -79.38 -86.06 21.95
C GLY A 747 -78.98 -85.19 20.75
N GLU A 748 -79.93 -84.73 19.94
CA GLU A 748 -79.65 -83.86 18.79
C GLU A 748 -79.28 -82.43 19.19
N ARG A 749 -79.87 -81.92 20.29
CA ARG A 749 -79.61 -80.56 20.77
C ARG A 749 -78.15 -80.37 21.21
N VAL A 750 -77.61 -81.37 21.91
CA VAL A 750 -76.21 -81.36 22.38
C VAL A 750 -75.22 -81.32 21.21
N ARG A 751 -75.56 -81.92 20.06
CA ARG A 751 -74.68 -81.91 18.88
C ARG A 751 -74.65 -80.55 18.19
N ALA A 752 -75.80 -79.90 18.02
CA ALA A 752 -75.90 -78.57 17.41
C ALA A 752 -75.20 -77.49 18.24
N ASP A 753 -75.33 -77.53 19.57
CA ASP A 753 -74.65 -76.59 20.47
C ASP A 753 -73.11 -76.71 20.41
N ARG A 754 -72.57 -77.91 20.16
CA ARG A 754 -71.13 -78.13 20.00
C ARG A 754 -70.57 -77.49 18.72
N VAL A 755 -71.26 -77.67 17.59
CA VAL A 755 -70.86 -77.11 16.29
C VAL A 755 -70.87 -75.57 16.32
N LEU A 756 -71.86 -74.97 17.00
CA LEU A 756 -71.92 -73.53 17.23
C LEU A 756 -70.71 -73.03 18.04
N GLY A 757 -70.27 -73.77 19.05
CA GLY A 757 -69.08 -73.45 19.83
C GLY A 757 -67.80 -73.45 19.00
N GLU A 758 -67.60 -74.49 18.19
CA GLU A 758 -66.42 -74.64 17.32
C GLU A 758 -66.32 -73.49 16.29
N ALA A 759 -67.43 -73.13 15.63
CA ALA A 759 -67.48 -72.03 14.65
C ALA A 759 -67.14 -70.66 15.28
N ARG A 760 -67.59 -70.39 16.52
CA ARG A 760 -67.25 -69.16 17.25
C ARG A 760 -65.75 -69.05 17.52
N THR A 761 -65.15 -70.13 18.01
CA THR A 761 -63.70 -70.14 18.34
C THR A 761 -62.82 -69.94 17.12
N LEU A 762 -63.23 -70.45 15.95
CA LEU A 762 -62.51 -70.26 14.69
C LEU A 762 -62.53 -68.79 14.24
N LEU A 763 -63.69 -68.13 14.32
CA LEU A 763 -63.84 -66.72 13.95
C LEU A 763 -63.02 -65.80 14.87
N GLU A 764 -63.07 -66.04 16.19
CA GLU A 764 -62.29 -65.29 17.18
C GLU A 764 -60.77 -65.44 16.96
N GLY A 765 -60.30 -66.62 16.57
CA GLY A 765 -58.89 -66.86 16.24
C GLY A 765 -58.42 -66.06 15.02
N ILE A 766 -59.23 -65.98 13.97
CA ILE A 766 -58.90 -65.23 12.75
C ILE A 766 -58.94 -63.71 13.00
N ASP A 767 -59.89 -63.21 13.80
CA ASP A 767 -59.94 -61.80 14.20
C ASP A 767 -58.69 -61.40 15.02
N ALA A 768 -58.15 -62.30 15.83
CA ALA A 768 -56.90 -62.07 16.57
C ALA A 768 -55.67 -62.03 15.63
N GLU A 769 -55.61 -62.91 14.62
CA GLU A 769 -54.56 -62.89 13.59
C GLU A 769 -54.56 -61.57 12.80
N LEU A 770 -55.73 -61.09 12.39
CA LEU A 770 -55.91 -59.82 11.68
C LEU A 770 -55.34 -58.64 12.46
N ARG A 771 -55.70 -58.53 13.75
CA ARG A 771 -55.20 -57.45 14.62
C ARG A 771 -53.67 -57.47 14.76
N ASN A 772 -53.05 -58.65 14.85
CA ASN A 772 -51.60 -58.78 14.93
C ASN A 772 -50.90 -58.33 13.64
N PHE A 773 -51.42 -58.68 12.47
CA PHE A 773 -50.85 -58.23 11.21
C PHE A 773 -51.07 -56.72 10.97
N GLU A 774 -52.21 -56.15 11.39
CA GLU A 774 -52.45 -54.70 11.34
C GLU A 774 -51.47 -53.92 12.23
N GLN A 775 -51.21 -54.40 13.45
CA GLN A 775 -50.18 -53.84 14.33
C GLN A 775 -48.78 -53.96 13.72
N THR A 776 -48.47 -55.10 13.10
CA THR A 776 -47.18 -55.31 12.43
C THR A 776 -47.01 -54.34 11.26
N ARG A 777 -48.03 -54.16 10.42
CA ARG A 777 -48.02 -53.18 9.31
C ARG A 777 -47.76 -51.77 9.82
N HIS A 778 -48.50 -51.32 10.84
CA HIS A 778 -48.35 -49.96 11.39
C HIS A 778 -46.94 -49.74 11.96
N LYS A 779 -46.41 -50.72 12.69
CA LYS A 779 -45.06 -50.65 13.26
C LYS A 779 -43.98 -50.59 12.18
N ARG A 780 -44.12 -51.36 11.09
CA ARG A 780 -43.15 -51.34 9.97
C ARG A 780 -43.23 -50.06 9.14
N ASP A 781 -44.42 -49.48 9.00
CA ASP A 781 -44.60 -48.19 8.33
C ASP A 781 -43.93 -47.04 9.13
N GLU A 782 -44.13 -46.99 10.46
CA GLU A 782 -43.43 -46.04 11.33
C GLU A 782 -41.91 -46.21 11.29
N GLN A 783 -41.43 -47.46 11.33
CA GLN A 783 -40.00 -47.75 11.24
C GLN A 783 -39.41 -47.35 9.87
N ALA A 784 -40.14 -47.58 8.78
CA ALA A 784 -39.72 -47.17 7.44
C ALA A 784 -39.67 -45.63 7.30
N LEU A 785 -40.62 -44.92 7.90
CA LEU A 785 -40.67 -43.46 7.88
C LEU A 785 -39.52 -42.84 8.67
N ALA A 786 -39.26 -43.34 9.90
CA ALA A 786 -38.09 -42.95 10.69
C ALA A 786 -36.77 -43.27 9.99
N GLN A 787 -36.69 -44.39 9.28
CA GLN A 787 -35.52 -44.79 8.52
C GLN A 787 -35.27 -43.87 7.31
N ARG A 788 -36.32 -43.41 6.61
CA ARG A 788 -36.22 -42.41 5.53
C ARG A 788 -35.66 -41.09 6.04
N GLU A 789 -36.09 -40.65 7.21
CA GLU A 789 -35.61 -39.40 7.81
C GLU A 789 -34.12 -39.49 8.17
N ARG A 790 -33.67 -40.63 8.73
CA ARG A 790 -32.24 -40.91 8.97
C ARG A 790 -31.40 -40.92 7.69
N ILE A 791 -31.91 -41.51 6.61
CA ILE A 791 -31.26 -41.50 5.30
C ILE A 791 -31.18 -40.07 4.74
N SER A 792 -32.25 -39.28 4.85
CA SER A 792 -32.27 -37.87 4.42
C SER A 792 -31.21 -37.05 5.14
N GLN A 793 -31.14 -37.17 6.47
CA GLN A 793 -30.15 -36.48 7.29
C GLN A 793 -28.71 -36.87 6.89
N ARG A 794 -28.43 -38.17 6.73
CA ARG A 794 -27.10 -38.64 6.30
C ARG A 794 -26.74 -38.23 4.88
N LYS A 795 -27.71 -38.08 3.97
CA LYS A 795 -27.50 -37.54 2.61
C LYS A 795 -27.10 -36.06 2.64
N LEU A 796 -27.71 -35.28 3.53
CA LEU A 796 -27.32 -33.87 3.75
C LEU A 796 -25.91 -33.78 4.34
N ASP A 797 -25.60 -34.60 5.35
CA ASP A 797 -24.25 -34.66 5.94
C ASP A 797 -23.20 -35.05 4.89
N GLN A 798 -23.54 -36.00 4.00
CA GLN A 798 -22.68 -36.38 2.88
C GLN A 798 -22.46 -35.21 1.91
N GLN A 799 -23.50 -34.49 1.50
CA GLN A 799 -23.36 -33.32 0.61
C GLN A 799 -22.48 -32.23 1.23
N ALA A 800 -22.62 -31.95 2.52
CA ALA A 800 -21.79 -30.98 3.22
C ALA A 800 -20.30 -31.37 3.21
N LEU A 801 -20.00 -32.66 3.42
CA LEU A 801 -18.62 -33.16 3.37
C LEU A 801 -18.05 -33.20 1.95
N VAL A 802 -18.86 -33.49 0.92
CA VAL A 802 -18.43 -33.41 -0.49
C VAL A 802 -18.04 -31.98 -0.86
N LEU A 803 -18.87 -30.99 -0.53
CA LEU A 803 -18.54 -29.58 -0.78
C LEU A 803 -17.25 -29.15 -0.05
N SER A 804 -17.07 -29.62 1.19
CA SER A 804 -15.85 -29.34 1.97
C SER A 804 -14.59 -29.96 1.32
N ALA A 805 -14.72 -31.18 0.79
CA ALA A 805 -13.64 -31.86 0.09
C ALA A 805 -13.28 -31.15 -1.24
N GLU A 806 -14.29 -30.72 -2.02
CA GLU A 806 -14.09 -29.93 -3.24
C GLU A 806 -13.40 -28.59 -2.95
N GLN A 807 -13.78 -27.90 -1.87
CA GLN A 807 -13.17 -26.64 -1.45
C GLN A 807 -11.69 -26.82 -1.06
N LEU A 808 -11.35 -27.89 -0.34
CA LEU A 808 -9.96 -28.20 0.00
C LEU A 808 -9.14 -28.55 -1.25
N SER A 809 -9.70 -29.34 -2.16
CA SER A 809 -9.06 -29.65 -3.45
C SER A 809 -8.74 -28.39 -4.24
N ALA A 810 -9.72 -27.50 -4.41
CA ALA A 810 -9.54 -26.23 -5.10
C ALA A 810 -8.50 -25.32 -4.42
N SER A 811 -8.41 -25.35 -3.07
CA SER A 811 -7.39 -24.59 -2.33
C SER A 811 -5.97 -25.12 -2.58
N VAL A 812 -5.79 -26.43 -2.73
CA VAL A 812 -4.47 -27.03 -3.00
C VAL A 812 -4.05 -26.73 -4.45
N GLU A 813 -4.97 -26.83 -5.40
CA GLU A 813 -4.73 -26.48 -6.81
C GLU A 813 -4.35 -25.00 -6.98
N LYS A 814 -5.06 -24.09 -6.30
CA LYS A 814 -4.76 -22.65 -6.32
C LYS A 814 -3.37 -22.32 -5.77
N ALA A 815 -2.82 -23.15 -4.88
CA ALA A 815 -1.46 -23.00 -4.34
C ALA A 815 -0.36 -23.50 -5.32
N GLY A 816 -0.75 -24.10 -6.45
CA GLY A 816 0.14 -24.58 -7.51
C GLY A 816 0.55 -26.05 -7.38
N PHE A 817 -0.16 -26.82 -6.55
CA PHE A 817 0.10 -28.25 -6.32
C PHE A 817 -1.01 -29.13 -6.87
N VAL A 818 -0.68 -30.34 -7.29
CA VAL A 818 -1.67 -31.37 -7.66
C VAL A 818 -2.02 -32.18 -6.42
N LEU A 819 -3.29 -32.14 -5.98
CA LEU A 819 -3.74 -32.76 -4.73
C LEU A 819 -3.28 -34.22 -4.58
N GLN A 820 -3.41 -35.02 -5.65
CA GLN A 820 -3.04 -36.43 -5.62
C GLN A 820 -1.54 -36.66 -5.43
N GLU A 821 -0.69 -35.78 -5.96
CA GLU A 821 0.77 -35.86 -5.80
C GLU A 821 1.20 -35.50 -4.37
N VAL A 822 0.53 -34.50 -3.77
CA VAL A 822 0.74 -34.13 -2.36
C VAL A 822 0.27 -35.26 -1.44
N ILE A 823 -0.88 -35.87 -1.71
CA ILE A 823 -1.36 -37.05 -0.97
C ILE A 823 -0.36 -38.21 -1.08
N ASN A 824 0.18 -38.49 -2.26
CA ASN A 824 1.11 -39.62 -2.43
C ASN A 824 2.48 -39.42 -1.76
N THR A 825 2.88 -38.16 -1.52
CA THR A 825 4.15 -37.82 -0.86
C THR A 825 4.04 -37.77 0.67
N LEU A 826 2.82 -37.73 1.20
CA LEU A 826 2.53 -37.70 2.64
C LEU A 826 2.59 -39.10 3.27
N PRO A 827 3.26 -39.28 4.44
CA PRO A 827 3.30 -40.55 5.16
C PRO A 827 1.90 -41.12 5.48
N GLU A 828 1.78 -42.45 5.57
CA GLU A 828 0.50 -43.10 5.92
C GLU A 828 0.09 -42.85 7.38
N ASP A 829 1.05 -42.58 8.27
CA ASP A 829 0.86 -42.30 9.70
C ASP A 829 0.78 -40.79 10.03
N ALA A 830 0.79 -39.93 9.01
CA ALA A 830 0.71 -38.48 9.17
C ALA A 830 -0.64 -38.05 9.80
N ARG A 831 -0.57 -37.30 10.91
CA ARG A 831 -1.74 -36.77 11.61
C ARG A 831 -1.99 -35.32 11.25
N THR A 832 -3.23 -34.97 10.93
CA THR A 832 -3.64 -33.59 10.62
C THR A 832 -3.21 -32.56 11.67
N SER A 833 -3.29 -32.91 12.96
CA SER A 833 -2.91 -32.03 14.08
C SER A 833 -1.44 -31.61 14.05
N ASP A 834 -0.56 -32.48 13.59
CA ASP A 834 0.89 -32.26 13.65
C ASP A 834 1.29 -31.27 12.54
N TRP A 835 0.61 -31.33 11.38
CA TRP A 835 0.79 -30.40 10.26
C TRP A 835 0.11 -29.05 10.53
N GLU A 836 -1.06 -29.04 11.17
CA GLU A 836 -1.70 -27.82 11.68
C GLU A 836 -0.79 -27.08 12.66
N GLN A 837 -0.21 -27.79 13.63
CA GLN A 837 0.76 -27.22 14.56
C GLN A 837 2.02 -26.73 13.85
N THR A 838 2.51 -27.45 12.84
CA THR A 838 3.68 -27.04 12.06
C THR A 838 3.41 -25.76 11.28
N VAL A 839 2.25 -25.65 10.62
CA VAL A 839 1.81 -24.43 9.92
C VAL A 839 1.66 -23.27 10.91
N HIS A 840 1.05 -23.49 12.08
CA HIS A 840 0.94 -22.47 13.11
C HIS A 840 2.27 -22.05 13.74
N GLN A 841 3.22 -22.97 13.89
CA GLN A 841 4.59 -22.65 14.32
C GLN A 841 5.31 -21.81 13.28
N ILE A 842 5.15 -22.12 11.98
CA ILE A 842 5.69 -21.32 10.89
C ILE A 842 5.04 -19.94 10.84
N ASP A 843 3.71 -19.84 10.97
CA ASP A 843 2.97 -18.58 11.09
C ASP A 843 3.47 -17.75 12.28
N GLY A 844 3.70 -18.38 13.43
CA GLY A 844 4.27 -17.75 14.60
C GLY A 844 5.71 -17.25 14.38
N ARG A 845 6.52 -18.00 13.63
CA ARG A 845 7.88 -17.58 13.24
C ARG A 845 7.84 -16.43 12.24
N MET A 846 6.92 -16.45 11.28
CA MET A 846 6.73 -15.38 10.30
C MET A 846 6.24 -14.07 10.96
N ARG A 847 5.25 -14.15 11.86
CA ARG A 847 4.76 -12.98 12.63
C ARG A 847 5.84 -12.32 13.51
N ARG A 848 6.80 -13.11 14.01
CA ARG A 848 7.95 -12.57 14.78
C ARG A 848 8.94 -11.80 13.91
N LEU A 849 8.94 -12.06 12.61
CA LEU A 849 9.79 -11.37 11.65
C LEU A 849 9.10 -10.11 11.10
N GLU A 850 7.76 -10.01 11.15
CA GLU A 850 7.01 -8.83 10.72
C GLU A 850 7.21 -7.61 11.64
N PRO A 851 7.39 -6.39 11.09
CA PRO A 851 7.40 -6.04 9.66
C PRO A 851 8.74 -6.34 8.97
N VAL A 852 8.69 -7.11 7.87
CA VAL A 852 9.87 -7.47 7.04
C VAL A 852 9.95 -6.59 5.80
N ASN A 853 11.09 -5.92 5.59
CA ASN A 853 11.36 -5.20 4.36
C ASN A 853 11.94 -6.15 3.30
N LEU A 854 11.11 -6.65 2.37
CA LEU A 854 11.55 -7.53 1.29
C LEU A 854 12.50 -6.85 0.29
N ALA A 855 12.46 -5.51 0.16
CA ALA A 855 13.36 -4.75 -0.71
C ALA A 855 14.80 -4.69 -0.14
N ALA A 856 14.98 -4.92 1.17
CA ALA A 856 16.28 -4.87 1.82
C ALA A 856 17.31 -5.86 1.25
N ILE A 857 16.87 -6.97 0.62
CA ILE A 857 17.77 -7.93 -0.03
C ILE A 857 18.48 -7.27 -1.23
N GLN A 858 17.74 -6.53 -2.06
CA GLN A 858 18.28 -5.82 -3.22
C GLN A 858 19.07 -4.58 -2.78
N GLU A 859 18.52 -3.79 -1.85
CA GLU A 859 19.16 -2.59 -1.31
C GLU A 859 20.49 -2.90 -0.61
N TYR A 860 20.59 -4.02 0.13
CA TYR A 860 21.85 -4.49 0.71
C TYR A 860 22.89 -4.81 -0.37
N GLY A 861 22.47 -5.46 -1.47
CA GLY A 861 23.36 -5.78 -2.59
C GLY A 861 23.95 -4.53 -3.24
N GLU A 862 23.12 -3.52 -3.52
CA GLU A 862 23.55 -2.25 -4.12
C GLU A 862 24.43 -1.43 -3.17
N ALA A 863 24.04 -1.34 -1.90
CA ALA A 863 24.83 -0.64 -0.87
C ALA A 863 26.20 -1.30 -0.65
N SER A 864 26.29 -2.64 -0.74
CA SER A 864 27.54 -3.39 -0.53
C SER A 864 28.54 -3.08 -1.65
N GLN A 865 28.08 -3.09 -2.90
CA GLN A 865 28.90 -2.71 -4.05
C GLN A 865 29.40 -1.27 -3.95
N ARG A 866 28.55 -0.35 -3.47
CA ARG A 866 28.92 1.05 -3.25
C ARG A 866 29.98 1.22 -2.16
N SER A 867 29.91 0.45 -1.07
CA SER A 867 30.92 0.47 0.00
C SER A 867 32.28 -0.01 -0.51
N GLU A 868 32.33 -1.11 -1.25
CA GLU A 868 33.57 -1.63 -1.82
C GLU A 868 34.25 -0.61 -2.75
N TYR A 869 33.46 0.10 -3.56
CA TYR A 869 33.95 1.16 -4.42
C TYR A 869 34.56 2.35 -3.63
N LEU A 870 33.90 2.78 -2.55
CA LEU A 870 34.38 3.88 -1.71
C LEU A 870 35.62 3.49 -0.91
N ASP A 871 35.72 2.24 -0.47
CA ASP A 871 36.91 1.71 0.21
C ASP A 871 38.15 1.75 -0.72
N ALA A 872 37.97 1.39 -2.00
CA ALA A 872 39.02 1.49 -3.00
C ALA A 872 39.48 2.95 -3.22
N GLN A 873 38.53 3.89 -3.38
CA GLN A 873 38.86 5.31 -3.53
C GLN A 873 39.56 5.91 -2.30
N ASN A 874 39.19 5.49 -1.09
CA ASN A 874 39.85 5.94 0.14
C ASN A 874 41.33 5.53 0.16
N THR A 875 41.59 4.29 -0.24
CA THR A 875 42.94 3.73 -0.30
C THR A 875 43.80 4.53 -1.28
N ASP A 876 43.29 4.78 -2.48
CA ASP A 876 43.99 5.55 -3.52
C ASP A 876 44.31 6.99 -3.07
N LEU A 877 43.34 7.68 -2.46
CA LEU A 877 43.52 9.06 -1.98
C LEU A 877 44.50 9.13 -0.81
N THR A 878 44.51 8.12 0.07
CA THR A 878 45.43 8.04 1.20
C THR A 878 46.87 7.85 0.71
N THR A 879 47.10 6.94 -0.25
CA THR A 879 48.43 6.76 -0.86
C THR A 879 48.90 7.99 -1.63
N ALA A 880 47.99 8.70 -2.31
CA ALA A 880 48.31 9.97 -2.96
C ALA A 880 48.70 11.06 -1.95
N LEU A 881 48.01 11.13 -0.80
CA LEU A 881 48.32 12.08 0.28
C LEU A 881 49.72 11.85 0.85
N GLU A 882 50.07 10.60 1.18
CA GLU A 882 51.41 10.23 1.69
C GLU A 882 52.52 10.66 0.72
N THR A 883 52.30 10.43 -0.59
CA THR A 883 53.25 10.81 -1.64
C THR A 883 53.46 12.33 -1.70
N LEU A 884 52.40 13.12 -1.51
CA LEU A 884 52.49 14.58 -1.51
C LEU A 884 53.20 15.11 -0.24
N GLU A 885 52.98 14.49 0.92
CA GLU A 885 53.65 14.86 2.17
C GLU A 885 55.17 14.61 2.11
N ASP A 886 55.58 13.48 1.53
CA ASP A 886 57.00 13.19 1.33
C ASP A 886 57.67 14.13 0.31
N ALA A 887 56.93 14.57 -0.70
CA ALA A 887 57.39 15.60 -1.63
C ALA A 887 57.68 16.93 -0.92
N ILE A 888 56.82 17.37 0.01
CA ILE A 888 57.05 18.59 0.83
C ILE A 888 58.32 18.45 1.67
N ARG A 889 58.47 17.33 2.38
CA ARG A 889 59.66 17.11 3.25
C ARG A 889 60.96 17.20 2.46
N LYS A 890 60.97 16.71 1.22
CA LYS A 890 62.12 16.80 0.31
C LYS A 890 62.39 18.24 -0.14
N ILE A 891 61.34 18.99 -0.49
CA ILE A 891 61.44 20.41 -0.88
C ILE A 891 61.99 21.26 0.27
N ASP A 892 61.52 21.04 1.51
CA ASP A 892 61.95 21.81 2.69
C ASP A 892 63.44 21.59 3.01
N ARG A 893 63.92 20.34 2.89
CA ARG A 893 65.32 20.02 3.11
C ARG A 893 66.24 20.68 2.08
N GLU A 894 65.85 20.66 0.80
CA GLU A 894 66.63 21.29 -0.28
C GLU A 894 66.62 22.82 -0.14
N THR A 895 65.49 23.40 0.25
CA THR A 895 65.30 24.84 0.44
C THR A 895 66.17 25.39 1.57
N ARG A 896 66.18 24.73 2.75
CA ARG A 896 67.03 25.14 3.89
C ARG A 896 68.52 25.15 3.54
N GLY A 897 68.97 24.16 2.77
CA GLY A 897 70.37 24.06 2.33
C GLY A 897 70.79 25.23 1.44
N ARG A 898 70.00 25.52 0.40
CA ARG A 898 70.31 26.61 -0.55
C ARG A 898 70.27 28.00 0.10
N PHE A 899 69.35 28.22 1.06
CA PHE A 899 69.22 29.52 1.71
C PHE A 899 70.45 29.81 2.56
N LYS A 900 70.87 28.82 3.35
CA LYS A 900 72.04 28.94 4.22
C LYS A 900 73.32 29.18 3.42
N ASP A 901 73.57 28.40 2.37
CA ASP A 901 74.76 28.58 1.51
C ASP A 901 74.80 29.97 0.86
N THR A 902 73.66 30.46 0.39
CA THR A 902 73.55 31.80 -0.20
C THR A 902 73.76 32.91 0.83
N PHE A 903 73.16 32.79 2.01
CA PHE A 903 73.35 33.73 3.12
C PHE A 903 74.83 33.83 3.53
N ASP A 904 75.50 32.70 3.71
CA ASP A 904 76.91 32.64 4.12
C ASP A 904 77.82 33.31 3.08
N ARG A 905 77.56 33.05 1.78
CA ARG A 905 78.33 33.65 0.68
C ARG A 905 78.09 35.15 0.52
N VAL A 906 76.85 35.63 0.64
CA VAL A 906 76.56 37.08 0.59
C VAL A 906 77.15 37.79 1.81
N ASN A 907 77.05 37.19 3.00
CA ASN A 907 77.67 37.75 4.22
C ASN A 907 79.19 37.91 4.06
N ALA A 908 79.87 36.93 3.48
CA ALA A 908 81.29 37.03 3.15
C ALA A 908 81.58 38.16 2.13
N GLY A 909 80.74 38.31 1.10
CA GLY A 909 80.84 39.40 0.13
C GLY A 909 80.69 40.79 0.75
N VAL A 910 79.72 40.97 1.66
CA VAL A 910 79.51 42.24 2.39
C VAL A 910 80.73 42.56 3.26
N GLN A 911 81.27 41.58 3.98
CA GLN A 911 82.46 41.75 4.82
C GLN A 911 83.71 42.18 4.02
N GLN A 912 83.82 41.74 2.76
CA GLN A 912 84.92 42.09 1.87
C GLN A 912 84.75 43.45 1.18
N LEU A 913 83.55 43.76 0.71
CA LEU A 913 83.26 44.97 -0.07
C LEU A 913 83.13 46.22 0.81
N TYR A 914 82.60 46.07 2.03
CA TYR A 914 82.36 47.18 2.92
C TYR A 914 83.64 47.97 3.29
N PRO A 915 84.75 47.34 3.72
CA PRO A 915 85.97 48.08 4.06
C PRO A 915 86.60 48.77 2.84
N ARG A 916 86.48 48.17 1.64
CA ARG A 916 86.98 48.75 0.39
C ARG A 916 86.24 50.03 0.03
N LEU A 917 84.92 50.05 0.17
CA LEU A 917 84.07 51.20 -0.13
C LEU A 917 84.22 52.34 0.90
N PHE A 918 84.45 52.02 2.18
CA PHE A 918 84.58 53.02 3.26
C PHE A 918 86.03 53.40 3.63
N GLY A 919 87.04 52.72 3.05
CA GLY A 919 88.45 52.91 3.43
C GLY A 919 88.78 52.40 4.83
N GLY A 920 87.99 51.45 5.35
CA GLY A 920 88.04 50.92 6.72
C GLY A 920 86.63 50.56 7.26
N GLY A 921 86.56 49.96 8.45
CA GLY A 921 85.29 49.51 9.05
C GLY A 921 84.94 48.05 8.73
N HIS A 922 83.82 47.55 9.27
CA HIS A 922 83.34 46.17 9.08
C HIS A 922 81.82 46.10 9.02
N ALA A 923 81.24 45.26 8.16
CA ALA A 923 79.81 44.97 8.15
C ALA A 923 79.56 43.48 7.94
N TYR A 924 78.52 42.93 8.56
CA TYR A 924 78.12 41.52 8.44
C TYR A 924 76.58 41.38 8.49
N LEU A 925 76.08 40.24 8.03
CA LEU A 925 74.67 39.85 8.09
C LEU A 925 74.40 38.94 9.29
N GLU A 926 73.23 39.10 9.90
CA GLU A 926 72.75 38.32 11.05
C GLU A 926 71.31 37.84 10.80
N LEU A 927 71.00 36.60 11.18
CA LEU A 927 69.66 36.02 11.10
C LEU A 927 68.86 36.35 12.36
N THR A 928 67.59 36.74 12.23
CA THR A 928 66.77 37.16 13.38
C THR A 928 66.07 36.01 14.12
N GLY A 929 66.17 34.76 13.66
CA GLY A 929 65.49 33.60 14.25
C GLY A 929 66.17 32.25 13.94
N GLU A 930 65.64 31.14 14.48
CA GLU A 930 66.26 29.80 14.40
C GLU A 930 65.82 28.96 13.18
N ASP A 931 64.57 29.09 12.68
CA ASP A 931 64.10 28.31 11.51
C ASP A 931 64.43 29.00 10.19
N LEU A 932 65.45 28.48 9.50
CA LEU A 932 65.97 28.94 8.21
C LEU A 932 64.89 29.16 7.13
N LEU A 933 63.70 28.56 7.25
CA LEU A 933 62.58 28.77 6.32
C LEU A 933 61.82 30.08 6.53
N ASP A 934 61.86 30.67 7.72
CA ASP A 934 61.05 31.85 8.09
C ASP A 934 61.82 33.00 8.79
N THR A 935 63.13 32.86 9.09
CA THR A 935 63.93 33.94 9.74
C THR A 935 64.06 35.21 8.89
N GLY A 936 64.09 36.39 9.50
CA GLY A 936 64.52 37.63 8.84
C GLY A 936 66.05 37.74 8.73
N VAL A 937 66.52 38.70 7.92
CA VAL A 937 67.95 39.02 7.75
C VAL A 937 68.20 40.49 8.09
N ALA A 938 69.13 40.75 9.00
CA ALA A 938 69.54 42.11 9.39
C ALA A 938 71.00 42.36 8.99
N ILE A 939 71.31 43.57 8.55
CA ILE A 939 72.68 44.01 8.27
C ILE A 939 73.22 44.90 9.39
N MET A 940 74.37 44.49 9.93
CA MET A 940 75.06 45.15 11.02
C MET A 940 76.35 45.77 10.47
N ALA A 941 76.51 47.08 10.64
CA ALA A 941 77.63 47.80 10.05
C ALA A 941 78.34 48.69 11.09
N ARG A 942 79.66 48.76 10.95
CA ARG A 942 80.58 49.53 11.80
C ARG A 942 81.45 50.43 10.91
N PRO A 943 81.07 51.71 10.74
CA PRO A 943 81.91 52.70 10.08
C PRO A 943 83.24 52.92 10.85
N PRO A 944 84.31 53.34 10.17
CA PRO A 944 85.60 53.62 10.81
C PRO A 944 85.44 54.66 11.93
N GLY A 945 85.83 54.29 13.16
CA GLY A 945 85.74 55.15 14.35
C GLY A 945 84.42 55.10 15.14
N LYS A 946 83.38 54.35 14.69
CA LYS A 946 82.08 54.23 15.36
C LYS A 946 81.80 52.82 15.92
N ARG A 947 80.71 52.69 16.72
CA ARG A 947 80.20 51.40 17.22
C ARG A 947 79.38 50.69 16.14
N VAL A 948 79.20 49.37 16.29
CA VAL A 948 78.30 48.59 15.41
C VAL A 948 76.87 49.03 15.66
N SER A 949 76.14 49.34 14.59
CA SER A 949 74.71 49.67 14.64
C SER A 949 73.98 49.07 13.45
N SER A 950 72.67 48.87 13.59
CA SER A 950 71.81 48.50 12.46
C SER A 950 71.82 49.61 11.40
N ILE A 951 71.61 49.24 10.14
CA ILE A 951 71.59 50.19 9.01
C ILE A 951 70.67 51.39 9.23
N SER A 952 69.53 51.20 9.89
CA SER A 952 68.56 52.25 10.21
C SER A 952 69.09 53.39 11.09
N LEU A 953 70.19 53.19 11.83
CA LEU A 953 70.75 54.15 12.80
C LEU A 953 71.98 54.92 12.28
N LEU A 954 72.41 54.70 11.04
CA LEU A 954 73.57 55.34 10.42
C LEU A 954 73.26 56.73 9.80
N SER A 955 74.29 57.53 9.52
CA SER A 955 74.16 58.81 8.79
C SER A 955 73.69 58.58 7.35
N GLY A 956 73.01 59.55 6.71
CA GLY A 956 72.44 59.42 5.36
C GLY A 956 73.41 58.89 4.29
N GLY A 957 74.64 59.40 4.25
CA GLY A 957 75.69 58.90 3.35
C GLY A 957 76.26 57.53 3.75
N GLU A 958 76.32 57.21 5.05
CA GLU A 958 76.76 55.90 5.56
C GLU A 958 75.72 54.81 5.28
N LYS A 959 74.43 55.16 5.31
CA LYS A 959 73.30 54.28 4.95
C LYS A 959 73.35 53.90 3.48
N ALA A 960 73.50 54.89 2.61
CA ALA A 960 73.59 54.69 1.16
C ALA A 960 74.75 53.75 0.81
N MET A 961 75.94 54.00 1.37
CA MET A 961 77.13 53.19 1.09
C MET A 961 77.04 51.76 1.68
N THR A 962 76.40 51.58 2.84
CA THR A 962 76.15 50.24 3.42
C THR A 962 75.19 49.42 2.57
N ALA A 963 74.11 50.04 2.08
CA ALA A 963 73.14 49.41 1.19
C ALA A 963 73.76 49.08 -0.17
N VAL A 964 74.59 49.98 -0.71
CA VAL A 964 75.35 49.73 -1.94
C VAL A 964 76.28 48.53 -1.80
N ALA A 965 77.00 48.40 -0.67
CA ALA A 965 77.84 47.23 -0.40
C ALA A 965 77.04 45.91 -0.33
N LEU A 966 75.84 45.93 0.25
CA LEU A 966 74.95 44.77 0.29
C LEU A 966 74.43 44.38 -1.09
N VAL A 967 73.97 45.37 -1.87
CA VAL A 967 73.47 45.10 -3.23
C VAL A 967 74.59 44.54 -4.11
N PHE A 968 75.80 45.09 -4.04
CA PHE A 968 76.94 44.56 -4.78
C PHE A 968 77.38 43.17 -4.30
N ALA A 969 77.28 42.86 -3.00
CA ALA A 969 77.56 41.52 -2.49
C ALA A 969 76.55 40.47 -2.98
N ILE A 970 75.26 40.84 -3.06
CA ILE A 970 74.21 40.01 -3.65
C ILE A 970 74.48 39.84 -5.16
N PHE A 971 74.86 40.91 -5.84
CA PHE A 971 75.18 40.91 -7.27
C PHE A 971 76.38 40.03 -7.63
N GLN A 972 77.45 40.02 -6.81
CA GLN A 972 78.62 39.15 -7.06
C GLN A 972 78.30 37.66 -6.99
N LEU A 973 77.26 37.27 -6.24
CA LEU A 973 76.91 35.86 -6.07
C LEU A 973 76.42 35.21 -7.36
N ASN A 974 75.58 35.95 -8.09
CA ASN A 974 74.99 35.59 -9.38
C ASN A 974 74.99 36.84 -10.27
N PRO A 975 76.11 37.12 -10.98
CA PRO A 975 76.26 38.33 -11.77
C PRO A 975 75.28 38.32 -12.93
N ALA A 976 74.42 39.34 -12.99
CA ALA A 976 73.58 39.57 -14.15
C ALA A 976 74.46 40.02 -15.34
N PRO A 977 74.03 39.80 -16.60
CA PRO A 977 74.81 40.17 -17.78
C PRO A 977 75.03 41.70 -17.91
N PHE A 978 74.18 42.50 -17.28
CA PHE A 978 74.33 43.95 -17.18
C PHE A 978 73.80 44.44 -15.82
N CYS A 979 74.22 45.64 -15.42
CA CYS A 979 73.72 46.34 -14.24
C CYS A 979 73.38 47.78 -14.61
N LEU A 980 72.15 48.22 -14.35
CA LEU A 980 71.70 49.60 -14.55
C LEU A 980 71.64 50.32 -13.20
N LEU A 981 72.33 51.45 -13.09
CA LEU A 981 72.44 52.25 -11.87
C LEU A 981 71.93 53.67 -12.16
N ASP A 982 70.77 54.01 -11.61
CA ASP A 982 70.10 55.29 -11.82
C ASP A 982 70.24 56.22 -10.61
N GLU A 983 71.00 57.32 -10.76
CA GLU A 983 71.29 58.35 -9.75
C GLU A 983 71.73 57.82 -8.37
N VAL A 984 72.43 56.70 -8.36
CA VAL A 984 72.92 56.02 -7.15
C VAL A 984 73.91 56.88 -6.33
N ASP A 985 74.52 57.88 -6.96
CA ASP A 985 75.46 58.83 -6.36
C ASP A 985 74.82 60.10 -5.79
N ALA A 986 73.51 60.32 -6.00
CA ALA A 986 72.80 61.49 -5.47
C ALA A 986 72.90 61.68 -3.93
N PRO A 987 72.89 60.63 -3.08
CA PRO A 987 73.04 60.78 -1.63
C PRO A 987 74.50 60.74 -1.12
N LEU A 988 75.49 60.72 -2.02
CA LEU A 988 76.91 60.56 -1.68
C LEU A 988 77.69 61.88 -1.74
N ASP A 989 78.70 62.01 -0.89
CA ASP A 989 79.70 63.08 -0.93
C ASP A 989 80.83 62.77 -1.92
N GLU A 990 81.52 63.83 -2.40
CA GLU A 990 82.48 63.78 -3.51
C GLU A 990 83.60 62.73 -3.30
N ALA A 991 84.05 62.52 -2.06
CA ALA A 991 85.05 61.50 -1.71
C ALA A 991 84.53 60.05 -1.81
N ASN A 992 83.24 59.81 -1.53
CA ASN A 992 82.63 58.49 -1.64
C ASN A 992 82.16 58.17 -3.05
N VAL A 993 81.78 59.20 -3.82
CA VAL A 993 81.50 59.07 -5.26
C VAL A 993 82.74 58.54 -6.01
N GLY A 994 83.93 59.06 -5.71
CA GLY A 994 85.17 58.53 -6.29
C GLY A 994 85.46 57.07 -5.93
N ARG A 995 85.11 56.63 -4.71
CA ARG A 995 85.28 55.23 -4.27
C ARG A 995 84.29 54.27 -4.94
N LEU A 996 83.04 54.71 -5.09
CA LEU A 996 82.03 54.01 -5.86
C LEU A 996 82.47 53.85 -7.32
N ALA A 997 82.92 54.94 -7.96
CA ALA A 997 83.38 54.94 -9.35
C ALA A 997 84.57 53.98 -9.59
N ASN A 998 85.52 53.91 -8.64
CA ASN A 998 86.64 52.95 -8.73
C ASN A 998 86.20 51.49 -8.60
N MET A 999 85.27 51.19 -7.68
CA MET A 999 84.74 49.83 -7.52
C MET A 999 83.98 49.38 -8.77
N VAL A 1000 83.16 50.29 -9.31
CA VAL A 1000 82.45 50.10 -10.58
C VAL A 1000 83.42 49.81 -11.71
N LYS A 1001 84.53 50.56 -11.79
CA LYS A 1001 85.56 50.34 -12.80
C LYS A 1001 86.19 48.95 -12.69
N GLU A 1002 86.53 48.49 -11.48
CA GLU A 1002 87.06 47.13 -11.22
C GLU A 1002 86.04 46.05 -11.63
N MET A 1003 84.75 46.25 -11.30
CA MET A 1003 83.70 45.29 -11.64
C MET A 1003 83.33 45.31 -13.13
N SER A 1004 83.58 46.42 -13.84
CA SER A 1004 83.27 46.58 -15.27
C SER A 1004 84.05 45.63 -16.18
N GLU A 1005 85.12 45.01 -15.70
CA GLU A 1005 85.86 43.97 -16.41
C GLU A 1005 85.03 42.70 -16.67
N LYS A 1006 84.01 42.43 -15.83
CA LYS A 1006 83.21 41.21 -15.87
C LYS A 1006 81.74 41.43 -16.19
N VAL A 1007 81.23 42.63 -15.93
CA VAL A 1007 79.81 42.96 -16.12
C VAL A 1007 79.68 44.33 -16.77
N GLN A 1008 78.76 44.45 -17.73
CA GLN A 1008 78.45 45.74 -18.34
C GLN A 1008 77.66 46.62 -17.38
N PHE A 1009 78.18 47.81 -17.07
CA PHE A 1009 77.47 48.79 -16.26
C PHE A 1009 76.92 49.94 -17.11
N LEU A 1010 75.68 50.32 -16.83
CA LEU A 1010 75.03 51.51 -17.35
C LEU A 1010 74.76 52.45 -16.18
N PHE A 1011 75.31 53.67 -16.23
CA PHE A 1011 75.12 54.68 -15.19
C PHE A 1011 74.33 55.87 -15.71
N VAL A 1012 73.37 56.32 -14.93
CA VAL A 1012 72.70 57.61 -15.11
C VAL A 1012 73.08 58.46 -13.91
N SER A 1013 73.76 59.58 -14.15
CA SER A 1013 74.24 60.48 -13.09
C SER A 1013 74.40 61.90 -13.64
N HIS A 1014 74.31 62.90 -12.75
CA HIS A 1014 74.67 64.30 -13.01
C HIS A 1014 76.01 64.71 -12.36
N ASN A 1015 76.68 63.78 -11.66
CA ASN A 1015 77.94 64.02 -10.96
C ASN A 1015 79.15 63.88 -11.90
N LYS A 1016 79.99 64.93 -11.96
CA LYS A 1016 81.16 64.99 -12.83
C LYS A 1016 82.18 63.88 -12.54
N ALA A 1017 82.39 63.54 -11.27
CA ALA A 1017 83.37 62.51 -10.87
C ALA A 1017 82.95 61.10 -11.35
N THR A 1018 81.65 60.80 -11.36
CA THR A 1018 81.11 59.54 -11.89
C THR A 1018 81.18 59.51 -13.42
N MET A 1019 80.92 60.65 -14.07
CA MET A 1019 81.01 60.78 -15.53
C MET A 1019 82.45 60.59 -16.05
N GLU A 1020 83.45 61.09 -15.34
CA GLU A 1020 84.87 60.92 -15.69
C GLU A 1020 85.34 59.45 -15.65
N ALA A 1021 84.68 58.60 -14.85
CA ALA A 1021 85.01 57.19 -14.72
C ALA A 1021 84.39 56.31 -15.81
N ALA A 1022 83.47 56.84 -16.61
CA ALA A 1022 82.82 56.11 -17.71
C ALA A 1022 83.73 56.02 -18.94
N HIS A 1023 83.64 54.92 -19.68
CA HIS A 1023 84.34 54.78 -20.96
C HIS A 1023 83.61 55.55 -22.09
N GLN A 1024 82.27 55.52 -22.06
CA GLN A 1024 81.42 56.17 -23.04
C GLN A 1024 80.32 56.93 -22.32
N LEU A 1025 80.10 58.19 -22.67
CA LEU A 1025 79.02 59.01 -22.15
C LEU A 1025 77.91 59.10 -23.19
N SER A 1026 76.67 58.81 -22.79
CA SER A 1026 75.49 59.04 -23.62
C SER A 1026 74.66 60.16 -22.98
N GLY A 1027 74.84 61.38 -23.47
CA GLY A 1027 74.08 62.54 -23.05
C GLY A 1027 72.69 62.55 -23.68
N VAL A 1028 71.65 62.75 -22.87
CA VAL A 1028 70.29 62.96 -23.39
C VAL A 1028 70.05 64.46 -23.50
N THR A 1029 69.80 64.95 -24.71
CA THR A 1029 69.50 66.36 -24.96
C THR A 1029 68.07 66.53 -25.45
N MET A 1030 67.43 67.64 -25.08
CA MET A 1030 66.07 67.98 -25.49
C MET A 1030 66.13 69.26 -26.32
N ARG A 1031 66.33 69.11 -27.63
CA ARG A 1031 66.33 70.26 -28.58
C ARG A 1031 64.92 70.77 -28.87
N GLU A 1032 63.93 69.89 -28.81
CA GLU A 1032 62.50 70.19 -28.97
C GLU A 1032 61.75 69.73 -27.72
N PRO A 1033 60.80 70.53 -27.19
CA PRO A 1033 60.04 70.14 -25.99
C PRO A 1033 59.35 68.79 -26.18
N GLY A 1034 59.68 67.81 -25.34
CA GLY A 1034 59.07 66.48 -25.36
C GLY A 1034 59.74 65.43 -26.24
N VAL A 1035 60.82 65.77 -26.98
CA VAL A 1035 61.60 64.81 -27.78
C VAL A 1035 63.04 64.76 -27.28
N SER A 1036 63.36 63.68 -26.56
CA SER A 1036 64.72 63.37 -26.11
C SER A 1036 65.53 62.75 -27.24
N ARG A 1037 66.71 63.31 -27.54
CA ARG A 1037 67.70 62.69 -28.44
C ARG A 1037 68.94 62.28 -27.65
N LEU A 1038 69.43 61.08 -27.94
CA LEU A 1038 70.69 60.57 -27.40
C LEU A 1038 71.86 61.15 -28.20
N VAL A 1039 72.90 61.61 -27.51
CA VAL A 1039 74.17 62.06 -28.07
C VAL A 1039 75.26 61.31 -27.34
N SER A 1040 75.97 60.41 -28.02
CA SER A 1040 77.09 59.69 -27.45
C SER A 1040 78.39 60.46 -27.69
N VAL A 1041 79.25 60.51 -26.67
CA VAL A 1041 80.60 61.06 -26.72
C VAL A 1041 81.54 60.04 -26.09
N ASP A 1042 82.57 59.64 -26.83
CA ASP A 1042 83.68 58.85 -26.30
C ASP A 1042 84.70 59.79 -25.65
N LEU A 1043 84.98 59.57 -24.37
CA LEU A 1043 85.88 60.41 -23.57
C LEU A 1043 87.34 60.32 -24.06
N GLU A 1044 87.78 59.19 -24.61
CA GLU A 1044 89.15 59.02 -25.14
C GLU A 1044 89.37 59.74 -26.47
N GLU A 1045 88.30 59.96 -27.24
CA GLU A 1045 88.33 60.66 -28.52
C GLU A 1045 88.16 62.18 -28.35
N ALA A 1046 87.33 62.61 -27.39
CA ALA A 1046 87.15 64.02 -27.02
C ALA A 1046 88.42 64.64 -26.38
N ALA A 1047 89.15 63.90 -25.53
CA ALA A 1047 90.42 64.37 -24.96
C ALA A 1047 91.53 64.55 -26.02
N ARG A 1048 91.49 63.77 -27.11
CA ARG A 1048 92.41 63.87 -28.26
C ARG A 1048 92.15 65.12 -29.11
N LEU A 1049 90.88 65.53 -29.26
CA LEU A 1049 90.46 66.70 -30.02
C LEU A 1049 90.64 68.03 -29.26
N ALA A 1050 90.54 68.03 -27.93
CA ALA A 1050 90.74 69.22 -27.10
C ALA A 1050 92.22 69.60 -26.89
N GLY A 1051 93.16 68.68 -27.13
CA GLY A 1051 94.61 68.92 -27.04
C GLY A 1051 95.27 69.51 -28.30
N ALA A 1052 94.51 69.78 -29.36
CA ALA A 1052 94.98 70.31 -30.65
C ALA A 1052 94.37 71.68 -31.02
N ALA A 1053 93.86 72.45 -30.03
CA ALA A 1053 93.33 73.80 -30.18
C ALA A 1053 94.08 74.82 -29.31
#